data_AF-A0A2K3J728-F1
#
_entry.id   AF-A0A2K3J728-F1
#
_cell.length_a   1.000
_cell.length_b   1.000
_cell.length_c   1.000
_cell.angle_alpha   90.00
_cell.angle_beta   90.00
_cell.angle_gamma   90.00
#
_symmetry.space_group_name_H-M   'P 1'
#
loop_
_entity.id
_entity.type
_entity.pdbx_description
1 polymer ?
#
loop_
_entity_poly.entity_id
_entity_poly.type
_entity_poly.pdbx_seq_one_letter_code
_entity_poly.pdbx_strand_id
1 'polypeptide(L)'
;EEGEEIDNVLPDDYLIKFKALFYATENGGYTKVEEEAKIYPSLVDLQPENDEDITDGDYKEEEYNLTIFTHLSQLLNLRLLSSMLLLKNIFITVELYKENMLIGFETSSRLAIADGWLDWKNISFFRTATFLPQKPGRYVAKVYLENALFSEGREFIGYKIFNITKDTKVDIFCKAERKIIITYLDQEKNSVENVETNVIIDDAIISKTYSDSDGKTKIGLPAGFNEMYSFKSIYDGFLIKEDQIKLGIINTLIPVKKTISFNVYDLKINTKDSEGKTPDFDIDISLTSTEMRNPVVLKPDEVTNGVYYFNNLYPANYQIKIKYYLAEIIDDINIQKNISKDINFYNYTIYLKDELDLPPEATIEISLKSQDFKKTVVFNCECLSDGKFVFSDLYPGKYTLSVSYRSYLLEKNVTIPNDDNDNTTIVFPMLYNLEAYIFDSHGIPLKNAKVVLYRGGKEIQDFSDDNGKIRFVIPPGVYTTKVYSDDIIVAQRNVNVLNDKQYDVVTIVEPITLFLIIIMVIITIGTIAFIFIKRKDSLFFLKLLAIFIAIVALVSPWWSINGELSDPLLKTSTNMYIMPSKMVTITSNTDIITGEISSLAEEFNLVMNLISFLIIFSIILIFLTTIFRNVLKKKRLSIAIFILSVIILVGCLFVFCYAMSELANIIVGNFIGNGNINFDVYADNIFESIACSWGPGIGFYMFVSSIVILLFVNFITIKKNKFKTY
;
A
#
# COMPACT_ATOMS: atom_id res chain seq x y z
N GLU A 1 4.49 -10.05 -9.17
CA GLU A 1 5.82 -10.68 -8.97
C GLU A 1 5.59 -12.17 -8.91
N GLU A 2 6.29 -12.93 -9.75
CA GLU A 2 6.27 -14.40 -9.70
C GLU A 2 6.95 -14.84 -8.40
N GLY A 3 6.31 -15.74 -7.66
CA GLY A 3 6.85 -16.23 -6.39
C GLY A 3 8.17 -16.96 -6.60
N GLU A 4 9.19 -16.62 -5.81
CA GLU A 4 10.48 -17.30 -5.82
C GLU A 4 10.29 -18.82 -5.58
N GLU A 5 11.01 -19.62 -6.36
CA GLU A 5 11.10 -21.06 -6.15
C GLU A 5 11.71 -21.37 -4.78
N ILE A 6 11.17 -22.38 -4.11
CA ILE A 6 11.67 -22.87 -2.82
C ILE A 6 13.11 -23.35 -3.01
N ASP A 7 14.05 -22.59 -2.47
CA ASP A 7 15.47 -22.89 -2.52
C ASP A 7 15.78 -24.11 -1.63
N ASN A 8 15.93 -25.27 -2.27
CA ASN A 8 16.24 -26.54 -1.61
C ASN A 8 17.76 -26.76 -1.46
N VAL A 9 18.61 -25.77 -1.82
CA VAL A 9 20.06 -25.92 -1.80
C VAL A 9 20.67 -24.89 -0.85
N LEU A 10 21.23 -25.38 0.26
CA LEU A 10 21.99 -24.55 1.19
C LEU A 10 23.23 -23.97 0.48
N PRO A 11 23.48 -22.64 0.57
CA PRO A 11 24.68 -22.02 0.01
C PRO A 11 25.96 -22.59 0.61
N ASP A 12 27.03 -22.71 -0.19
CA ASP A 12 28.32 -23.32 0.20
C ASP A 12 29.00 -22.60 1.40
N ASP A 13 28.64 -21.36 1.64
CA ASP A 13 29.13 -20.45 2.69
C ASP A 13 28.14 -20.29 3.87
N TYR A 14 27.10 -21.12 3.92
CA TYR A 14 26.09 -21.08 4.99
C TYR A 14 26.54 -21.81 6.26
N LEU A 15 26.87 -21.04 7.30
CA LEU A 15 27.44 -21.55 8.54
C LEU A 15 26.36 -21.87 9.59
N ILE A 16 26.00 -23.15 9.74
CA ILE A 16 25.04 -23.62 10.74
C ILE A 16 25.77 -23.92 12.06
N LYS A 17 25.53 -23.10 13.09
CA LYS A 17 25.97 -23.37 14.47
C LYS A 17 24.79 -23.89 15.28
N PHE A 18 24.86 -25.12 15.76
CA PHE A 18 23.89 -25.66 16.71
C PHE A 18 24.61 -26.35 17.88
N LYS A 19 23.99 -26.32 19.05
CA LYS A 19 24.47 -27.00 20.26
C LYS A 19 23.52 -28.14 20.57
N ALA A 20 23.88 -29.35 20.18
CA ALA A 20 23.12 -30.55 20.55
C ALA A 20 23.41 -30.91 22.01
N LEU A 21 22.39 -30.86 22.86
CA LEU A 21 22.49 -31.17 24.29
C LEU A 21 22.11 -32.62 24.60
N PHE A 22 21.23 -33.24 23.82
CA PHE A 22 20.87 -34.65 23.92
C PHE A 22 20.20 -35.16 22.63
N TYR A 23 20.32 -36.46 22.36
CA TYR A 23 19.62 -37.16 21.28
C TYR A 23 18.62 -38.16 21.88
N ALA A 24 17.38 -38.16 21.40
CA ALA A 24 16.34 -39.11 21.81
C ALA A 24 15.57 -39.62 20.59
N THR A 25 15.14 -40.89 20.64
CA THR A 25 14.39 -41.54 19.56
C THR A 25 13.26 -42.38 20.16
N GLU A 26 12.05 -42.26 19.62
CA GLU A 26 10.87 -43.00 20.11
C GLU A 26 10.98 -44.51 19.86
N ASN A 27 11.53 -44.91 18.72
CA ASN A 27 11.51 -46.32 18.26
C ASN A 27 12.90 -46.95 18.13
N GLY A 28 13.98 -46.20 18.39
CA GLY A 28 15.35 -46.62 18.07
C GLY A 28 16.13 -47.31 19.19
N GLY A 29 15.71 -47.15 20.45
CA GLY A 29 16.39 -47.73 21.61
C GLY A 29 17.88 -47.36 21.74
N TYR A 30 18.61 -48.09 22.58
CA TYR A 30 20.04 -47.83 22.85
C TYR A 30 20.95 -47.99 21.63
N THR A 31 20.61 -48.87 20.69
CA THR A 31 21.38 -49.10 19.46
C THR A 31 21.44 -47.87 18.57
N LYS A 32 20.33 -47.14 18.41
CA LYS A 32 20.31 -45.87 17.66
C LYS A 32 21.04 -44.75 18.39
N VAL A 33 20.95 -44.72 19.71
CA VAL A 33 21.73 -43.80 20.54
C VAL A 33 23.24 -44.08 20.40
N GLU A 34 23.64 -45.35 20.31
CA GLU A 34 25.05 -45.74 20.12
C GLU A 34 25.56 -45.42 18.71
N GLU A 35 24.74 -45.60 17.68
CA GLU A 35 25.03 -45.17 16.30
C GLU A 35 25.25 -43.65 16.25
N GLU A 36 24.33 -42.87 16.84
CA GLU A 36 24.44 -41.42 16.90
C GLU A 36 25.65 -40.97 17.74
N ALA A 37 25.91 -41.63 18.88
CA ALA A 37 27.04 -41.34 19.75
C ALA A 37 28.41 -41.52 19.06
N LYS A 38 28.49 -42.34 18.01
CA LYS A 38 29.72 -42.49 17.20
C LYS A 38 29.95 -41.33 16.25
N ILE A 39 28.90 -40.58 15.90
CA ILE A 39 29.00 -39.41 15.01
C ILE A 39 29.63 -38.24 15.76
N TYR A 40 29.25 -38.00 17.02
CA TYR A 40 29.73 -36.84 17.79
C TYR A 40 31.26 -36.70 17.88
N PRO A 41 32.04 -37.76 18.20
CA PRO A 41 33.50 -37.69 18.18
C PRO A 41 34.06 -37.34 16.80
N SER A 42 33.45 -37.81 15.71
CA SER A 42 33.91 -37.53 14.35
C SER A 42 33.67 -36.08 13.90
N LEU A 43 32.78 -35.37 14.58
CA LEU A 43 32.50 -33.96 14.33
C LEU A 43 33.41 -33.01 15.11
N VAL A 44 34.10 -33.50 16.15
CA VAL A 44 35.06 -32.69 16.95
C VAL A 44 36.24 -32.24 16.09
N ASP A 45 36.71 -33.08 15.16
CA ASP A 45 37.82 -32.76 14.25
C ASP A 45 37.46 -31.67 13.21
N LEU A 46 36.16 -31.37 13.04
CA LEU A 46 35.65 -30.32 12.15
C LEU A 46 35.41 -29.00 12.89
N GLN A 47 35.70 -28.95 14.19
CA GLN A 47 35.56 -27.74 15.00
C GLN A 47 36.71 -26.78 14.65
N PRO A 48 36.43 -25.55 14.17
CA PRO A 48 37.50 -24.61 13.84
C PRO A 48 38.28 -24.25 15.11
N GLU A 49 39.60 -24.46 15.09
CA GLU A 49 40.55 -23.97 16.10
C GLU A 49 40.56 -22.44 16.07
N ASN A 50 39.61 -21.82 16.77
CA ASN A 50 39.75 -20.42 17.17
C ASN A 50 40.40 -20.39 18.54
N ASP A 51 41.68 -20.01 18.55
CA ASP A 51 42.45 -19.47 19.69
C ASP A 51 41.86 -18.13 20.17
N GLU A 52 40.59 -18.14 20.54
CA GLU A 52 40.05 -17.17 21.47
C GLU A 52 39.65 -17.93 22.72
N ASP A 53 40.49 -17.78 23.75
CA ASP A 53 40.12 -17.99 25.14
C ASP A 53 38.84 -17.19 25.42
N ILE A 54 37.69 -17.80 25.13
CA ILE A 54 36.43 -17.46 25.77
C ILE A 54 36.62 -17.98 27.19
N THR A 55 37.29 -17.17 27.99
CA THR A 55 37.13 -17.14 29.44
C THR A 55 35.69 -16.72 29.70
N ASP A 56 34.75 -17.64 29.47
CA ASP A 56 33.53 -17.67 30.24
C ASP A 56 34.01 -17.80 31.68
N GLY A 57 33.93 -16.69 32.41
CA GLY A 57 34.19 -16.68 33.83
C GLY A 57 33.26 -17.69 34.46
N ASP A 58 33.80 -18.88 34.75
CA ASP A 58 33.24 -19.86 35.66
C ASP A 58 33.07 -19.16 37.01
N TYR A 59 31.98 -18.41 37.17
CA TYR A 59 31.32 -18.33 38.45
C TYR A 59 30.88 -19.76 38.75
N LYS A 60 31.78 -20.55 39.36
CA LYS A 60 31.42 -21.80 40.01
C LYS A 60 30.40 -21.43 41.08
N GLU A 61 29.14 -21.46 40.71
CA GLU A 61 28.05 -21.45 41.66
C GLU A 61 28.33 -22.60 42.65
N GLU A 62 28.24 -22.31 43.94
CA GLU A 62 28.58 -23.28 44.98
C GLU A 62 27.64 -24.49 44.88
N GLU A 63 28.15 -25.64 44.46
CA GLU A 63 27.40 -26.89 44.40
C GLU A 63 27.65 -27.73 45.66
N TYR A 64 26.60 -28.38 46.15
CA TYR A 64 26.62 -29.09 47.41
C TYR A 64 26.20 -30.54 47.26
N ASN A 65 26.89 -31.45 47.95
CA ASN A 65 26.55 -32.87 47.95
C ASN A 65 25.22 -33.12 48.65
N LEU A 66 24.37 -33.95 48.04
CA LEU A 66 23.08 -34.34 48.60
C LEU A 66 23.03 -35.86 48.79
N THR A 67 22.81 -36.28 50.05
CA THR A 67 22.56 -37.69 50.38
C THR A 67 21.20 -37.82 51.05
N ILE A 68 20.34 -38.67 50.49
CA ILE A 68 18.99 -38.92 50.98
C ILE A 68 18.95 -40.31 51.62
N PHE A 69 18.54 -40.36 52.88
CA PHE A 69 18.32 -41.60 53.63
C PHE A 69 16.83 -41.91 53.64
N THR A 70 16.43 -43.09 53.14
CA THR A 70 15.05 -43.57 53.20
C THR A 70 14.90 -44.56 54.35
N HIS A 71 14.11 -44.19 55.36
CA HIS A 71 13.88 -44.92 56.61
C HIS A 71 12.58 -45.71 56.55
N LEU A 72 12.50 -46.85 57.23
CA LEU A 72 11.28 -47.67 57.38
C LEU A 72 10.64 -48.15 56.07
N SER A 73 11.35 -48.05 54.95
CA SER A 73 10.93 -48.65 53.67
C SER A 73 10.74 -50.16 53.76
N GLN A 74 11.31 -50.80 54.78
CA GLN A 74 11.14 -52.22 55.11
C GLN A 74 9.84 -52.58 55.84
N LEU A 75 9.03 -51.68 56.39
CA LEU A 75 7.69 -52.08 56.88
C LEU A 75 6.76 -52.49 55.72
N LEU A 76 7.10 -52.05 54.50
CA LEU A 76 6.56 -52.55 53.24
C LEU A 76 7.18 -53.91 52.82
N ASN A 77 8.21 -54.43 53.52
CA ASN A 77 8.84 -55.73 53.20
C ASN A 77 7.89 -56.93 53.35
N LEU A 78 6.85 -56.88 54.17
CA LEU A 78 5.87 -57.97 54.19
C LEU A 78 5.22 -58.17 52.81
N ARG A 79 5.13 -57.10 52.00
CA ARG A 79 4.75 -57.16 50.58
C ARG A 79 5.92 -57.55 49.65
N LEU A 80 7.17 -57.22 49.98
CA LEU A 80 8.36 -57.72 49.24
C LEU A 80 8.64 -59.22 49.45
N LEU A 81 8.41 -59.76 50.65
CA LEU A 81 8.62 -61.17 50.95
C LEU A 81 7.70 -62.06 50.10
N SER A 82 6.46 -61.62 49.87
CA SER A 82 5.55 -62.27 48.92
C SER A 82 5.99 -62.13 47.45
N SER A 83 6.83 -61.14 47.08
CA SER A 83 7.27 -60.90 45.70
C SER A 83 8.46 -61.73 45.28
N MET A 84 9.33 -62.09 46.23
CA MET A 84 10.39 -63.09 46.01
C MET A 84 9.82 -64.47 45.67
N LEU A 85 8.63 -64.82 46.19
CA LEU A 85 7.87 -66.02 45.79
C LEU A 85 7.29 -65.93 44.37
N LEU A 86 7.20 -64.73 43.78
CA LEU A 86 6.53 -64.44 42.50
C LEU A 86 7.49 -63.85 41.43
N LEU A 87 8.82 -63.94 41.61
CA LEU A 87 9.84 -63.51 40.63
C LEU A 87 9.77 -62.02 40.19
N LYS A 88 9.22 -61.11 41.01
CA LYS A 88 9.21 -59.65 40.72
C LYS A 88 10.36 -58.91 41.43
N ASN A 89 11.16 -58.15 40.66
CA ASN A 89 12.25 -57.29 41.16
C ASN A 89 11.71 -55.94 41.69
N ILE A 90 11.62 -55.80 43.01
CA ILE A 90 11.17 -54.56 43.69
C ILE A 90 12.38 -53.72 44.11
N PHE A 91 12.38 -52.43 43.76
CA PHE A 91 13.42 -51.46 44.15
C PHE A 91 12.80 -50.11 44.52
N ILE A 92 13.62 -49.21 45.06
CA ILE A 92 13.15 -47.90 45.56
C ILE A 92 13.89 -46.80 44.82
N THR A 93 13.13 -45.91 44.22
CA THR A 93 13.62 -44.77 43.46
C THR A 93 13.36 -43.49 44.24
N VAL A 94 14.33 -42.60 44.27
CA VAL A 94 14.21 -41.25 44.83
C VAL A 94 14.30 -40.26 43.68
N GLU A 95 13.26 -39.46 43.49
CA GLU A 95 13.21 -38.38 42.52
C GLU A 95 13.42 -37.04 43.23
N LEU A 96 14.24 -36.17 42.65
CA LEU A 96 14.55 -34.84 43.16
C LEU A 96 13.95 -33.76 42.25
N TYR A 97 13.15 -32.87 42.82
CA TYR A 97 12.50 -31.78 42.10
C TYR A 97 12.94 -30.42 42.61
N LYS A 98 13.13 -29.46 41.70
CA LYS A 98 13.31 -28.03 41.97
C LYS A 98 12.33 -27.26 41.10
N GLU A 99 11.55 -26.34 41.67
CA GLU A 99 10.56 -25.53 40.94
C GLU A 99 9.59 -26.39 40.08
N ASN A 100 9.18 -27.55 40.62
CA ASN A 100 8.35 -28.57 39.96
C ASN A 100 8.98 -29.27 38.73
N MET A 101 10.25 -29.02 38.42
CA MET A 101 11.01 -29.75 37.40
C MET A 101 11.82 -30.87 38.04
N LEU A 102 11.85 -32.04 37.40
CA LEU A 102 12.69 -33.17 37.81
C LEU A 102 14.16 -32.84 37.49
N ILE A 103 14.99 -32.77 38.51
CA ILE A 103 16.43 -32.46 38.38
C ILE A 103 17.27 -33.74 38.31
N GLY A 104 16.79 -34.82 38.93
CA GLY A 104 17.46 -36.11 38.88
C GLY A 104 16.66 -37.18 39.59
N PHE A 105 17.02 -38.43 39.35
CA PHE A 105 16.48 -39.58 40.05
C PHE A 105 17.61 -40.56 40.38
N GLU A 106 17.49 -41.24 41.51
CA GLU A 106 18.48 -42.21 41.97
C GLU A 106 17.82 -43.45 42.55
N THR A 107 18.44 -44.60 42.35
CA THR A 107 17.99 -45.84 42.98
C THR A 107 18.67 -45.99 44.34
N SER A 108 17.86 -46.13 45.40
CA SER A 108 18.43 -46.27 46.74
C SER A 108 19.16 -47.61 46.91
N SER A 109 20.43 -47.53 47.30
CA SER A 109 21.30 -48.67 47.58
C SER A 109 21.33 -48.99 49.08
N ARG A 110 21.65 -50.24 49.43
CA ARG A 110 21.78 -50.67 50.83
C ARG A 110 23.13 -50.22 51.38
N LEU A 111 23.18 -49.72 52.62
CA LEU A 111 24.45 -49.52 53.31
C LEU A 111 25.11 -50.86 53.64
N ALA A 112 26.39 -51.01 53.31
CA ALA A 112 27.23 -52.05 53.87
C ALA A 112 27.69 -51.62 55.27
N ILE A 113 27.19 -52.29 56.31
CA ILE A 113 27.66 -52.09 57.69
C ILE A 113 28.49 -53.32 58.07
N ALA A 114 29.80 -53.23 57.88
CA ALA A 114 30.90 -54.09 58.35
C ALA A 114 30.82 -55.63 58.11
N ASP A 115 31.97 -56.23 57.76
CA ASP A 115 32.13 -57.69 57.64
C ASP A 115 32.10 -58.36 59.02
N GLY A 116 31.09 -59.20 59.25
CA GLY A 116 30.95 -60.02 60.46
C GLY A 116 30.00 -61.22 60.25
N TRP A 117 30.13 -62.23 61.11
CA TRP A 117 29.44 -63.55 61.08
C TRP A 117 27.90 -63.50 60.97
N LEU A 118 27.28 -62.38 61.34
CA LEU A 118 25.84 -62.15 61.18
C LEU A 118 25.67 -61.24 59.96
N ASP A 119 24.93 -61.66 58.94
CA ASP A 119 24.71 -60.84 57.75
C ASP A 119 23.75 -59.68 58.05
N TRP A 120 24.27 -58.62 58.67
CA TRP A 120 23.54 -57.38 58.95
C TRP A 120 23.04 -56.70 57.66
N LYS A 121 23.45 -57.16 56.45
CA LYS A 121 22.82 -56.78 55.17
C LYS A 121 21.32 -57.08 55.12
N ASN A 122 20.81 -57.94 56.00
CA ASN A 122 19.39 -58.28 56.12
C ASN A 122 18.60 -57.50 57.18
N ILE A 123 19.22 -56.62 57.98
CA ILE A 123 18.53 -55.91 59.09
C ILE A 123 18.53 -54.37 58.91
N SER A 124 19.26 -53.81 57.92
CA SER A 124 19.31 -52.34 57.76
C SER A 124 17.94 -51.73 57.41
N PHE A 125 17.34 -51.01 58.37
CA PHE A 125 16.11 -50.21 58.20
C PHE A 125 16.28 -48.97 57.28
N PHE A 126 17.48 -48.78 56.73
CA PHE A 126 17.92 -47.58 56.01
C PHE A 126 18.49 -47.94 54.64
N ARG A 127 18.11 -47.18 53.62
CA ARG A 127 18.77 -47.15 52.28
C ARG A 127 19.18 -45.73 51.93
N THR A 128 20.16 -45.60 51.05
CA THR A 128 20.71 -44.29 50.64
C THR A 128 20.65 -44.07 49.14
N ALA A 129 20.26 -42.86 48.75
CA ALA A 129 20.41 -42.33 47.40
C ALA A 129 21.34 -41.11 47.46
N THR A 130 22.38 -41.09 46.64
CA THR A 130 23.36 -40.01 46.59
C THR A 130 23.26 -39.34 45.24
N PHE A 131 23.01 -38.04 45.21
CA PHE A 131 22.91 -37.27 43.98
C PHE A 131 24.24 -36.57 43.69
N LEU A 132 24.48 -36.27 42.41
CA LEU A 132 25.53 -35.34 42.00
C LEU A 132 25.36 -33.99 42.71
N PRO A 133 26.44 -33.20 42.89
CA PRO A 133 26.37 -31.89 43.53
C PRO A 133 25.23 -31.03 42.98
N GLN A 134 24.43 -30.45 43.88
CA GLN A 134 23.24 -29.68 43.55
C GLN A 134 23.44 -28.21 43.90
N LYS A 135 22.91 -27.33 43.04
CA LYS A 135 22.89 -25.88 43.29
C LYS A 135 22.07 -25.53 44.54
N PRO A 136 22.32 -24.39 45.20
CA PRO A 136 21.54 -23.97 46.35
C PRO A 136 20.08 -23.72 45.95
N GLY A 137 19.17 -23.92 46.89
CA GLY A 137 17.75 -23.65 46.68
C GLY A 137 16.82 -24.62 47.40
N ARG A 138 15.52 -24.49 47.12
CA ARG A 138 14.46 -25.29 47.71
C ARG A 138 14.14 -26.49 46.83
N TYR A 139 14.18 -27.69 47.42
CA TYR A 139 13.99 -28.95 46.72
C TYR A 139 12.89 -29.79 47.38
N VAL A 140 12.29 -30.66 46.56
CA VAL A 140 11.36 -31.71 47.00
C VAL A 140 11.91 -33.05 46.57
N ALA A 141 12.22 -33.91 47.54
CA ALA A 141 12.53 -35.30 47.27
C ALA A 141 11.27 -36.16 47.41
N LYS A 142 11.01 -37.01 46.43
CA LYS A 142 9.90 -37.96 46.38
C LYS A 142 10.45 -39.38 46.30
N VAL A 143 9.91 -40.30 47.09
CA VAL A 143 10.38 -41.68 47.21
C VAL A 143 9.28 -42.61 46.73
N TYR A 144 9.61 -43.47 45.76
CA TYR A 144 8.70 -44.43 45.15
C TYR A 144 9.17 -45.85 45.37
N LEU A 145 8.21 -46.77 45.53
CA LEU A 145 8.41 -48.20 45.53
C LEU A 145 8.01 -48.76 44.17
N GLU A 146 8.98 -49.30 43.44
CA GLU A 146 8.78 -49.84 42.09
C GLU A 146 8.36 -51.31 42.12
N ASN A 147 7.51 -51.73 41.16
CA ASN A 147 7.08 -53.13 40.98
C ASN A 147 6.37 -53.79 42.16
N ALA A 148 5.63 -53.03 42.98
CA ALA A 148 4.90 -53.57 44.12
C ALA A 148 3.85 -54.65 43.72
N LEU A 149 3.58 -55.58 44.65
CA LEU A 149 2.89 -56.85 44.36
C LEU A 149 1.42 -56.70 43.97
N PHE A 150 0.73 -55.73 44.56
CA PHE A 150 -0.72 -55.51 44.47
C PHE A 150 -1.07 -54.19 43.77
N SER A 151 -0.10 -53.55 43.12
CA SER A 151 -0.28 -52.32 42.35
C SER A 151 0.13 -52.54 40.89
N GLU A 152 -0.62 -51.93 39.96
CA GLU A 152 -0.30 -51.95 38.52
C GLU A 152 0.82 -50.96 38.14
N GLY A 153 1.55 -50.43 39.13
CA GLY A 153 2.59 -49.42 38.94
C GLY A 153 3.34 -49.09 40.23
N ARG A 154 4.11 -47.99 40.21
CA ARG A 154 4.89 -47.50 41.36
C ARG A 154 4.02 -46.95 42.48
N GLU A 155 4.39 -47.19 43.73
CA GLU A 155 3.70 -46.64 44.91
C GLU A 155 4.48 -45.43 45.46
N PHE A 156 3.80 -44.30 45.70
CA PHE A 156 4.41 -43.12 46.31
C PHE A 156 4.45 -43.25 47.83
N ILE A 157 5.64 -43.50 48.39
CA ILE A 157 5.82 -43.96 49.78
C ILE A 157 6.49 -42.94 50.71
N GLY A 158 7.04 -41.84 50.21
CA GLY A 158 7.61 -40.81 51.09
C GLY A 158 8.00 -39.55 50.36
N TYR A 159 8.05 -38.42 51.06
CA TYR A 159 8.56 -37.17 50.51
C TYR A 159 9.18 -36.31 51.61
N LYS A 160 10.01 -35.33 51.21
CA LYS A 160 10.48 -34.27 52.10
C LYS A 160 10.85 -33.03 51.31
N ILE A 161 10.47 -31.87 51.86
CA ILE A 161 10.83 -30.55 51.34
C ILE A 161 12.01 -30.04 52.18
N PHE A 162 13.05 -29.53 51.53
CA PHE A 162 14.24 -29.02 52.22
C PHE A 162 14.96 -27.98 51.38
N ASN A 163 15.82 -27.19 52.02
CA ASN A 163 16.68 -26.22 51.35
C ASN A 163 18.13 -26.72 51.38
N ILE A 164 18.81 -26.63 50.23
CA ILE A 164 20.23 -26.90 50.10
C ILE A 164 20.96 -25.56 50.18
N THR A 165 21.78 -25.40 51.22
CA THR A 165 22.69 -24.24 51.38
C THR A 165 24.11 -24.69 51.73
N LYS A 166 24.32 -26.01 51.87
CA LYS A 166 25.58 -26.71 52.17
C LYS A 166 25.42 -28.19 51.83
N ASP A 167 26.48 -28.99 51.96
CA ASP A 167 26.38 -30.45 51.91
C ASP A 167 25.31 -30.94 52.90
N THR A 168 24.25 -31.54 52.35
CA THR A 168 23.00 -31.79 53.07
C THR A 168 22.68 -33.28 53.09
N LYS A 169 22.39 -33.79 54.29
CA LYS A 169 21.85 -35.14 54.50
C LYS A 169 20.37 -35.04 54.85
N VAL A 170 19.53 -35.77 54.14
CA VAL A 170 18.06 -35.67 54.26
C VAL A 170 17.45 -37.02 54.61
N ASP A 171 16.87 -37.10 55.80
CA ASP A 171 16.12 -38.30 56.24
C ASP A 171 14.65 -38.23 55.83
N ILE A 172 14.19 -39.22 55.06
CA ILE A 172 12.80 -39.40 54.63
C ILE A 172 12.24 -40.68 55.25
N PHE A 173 11.18 -40.57 56.05
CA PHE A 173 10.49 -41.71 56.63
C PHE A 173 9.40 -42.21 55.67
N CYS A 174 9.58 -43.42 55.15
CA CYS A 174 8.63 -44.05 54.24
C CYS A 174 7.39 -44.57 54.98
N LYS A 175 6.25 -44.46 54.32
CA LYS A 175 4.91 -44.83 54.79
C LYS A 175 4.17 -45.59 53.68
N ALA A 176 3.08 -46.25 54.03
CA ALA A 176 2.23 -46.88 53.03
C ALA A 176 1.53 -45.81 52.16
N GLU A 177 1.51 -46.03 50.84
CA GLU A 177 0.74 -45.21 49.90
C GLU A 177 -0.76 -45.40 50.14
N ARG A 178 -1.52 -44.33 49.96
CA ARG A 178 -2.97 -44.33 49.90
C ARG A 178 -3.50 -43.69 48.65
N LYS A 179 -4.52 -44.35 48.10
CA LYS A 179 -5.23 -43.90 46.92
C LYS A 179 -6.40 -43.01 47.33
N ILE A 180 -6.38 -41.78 46.85
CA ILE A 180 -7.52 -40.87 46.82
C ILE A 180 -8.08 -40.93 45.40
N ILE A 181 -9.39 -41.09 45.29
CA ILE A 181 -10.11 -41.01 44.02
C ILE A 181 -11.02 -39.80 44.10
N ILE A 182 -10.71 -38.79 43.30
CA ILE A 182 -11.57 -37.60 43.15
C ILE A 182 -12.34 -37.79 41.84
N THR A 183 -13.66 -37.64 41.89
CA THR A 183 -14.53 -37.70 40.72
C THR A 183 -15.12 -36.33 40.47
N TYR A 184 -14.90 -35.81 39.27
CA TYR A 184 -15.39 -34.51 38.81
C TYR A 184 -16.61 -34.72 37.93
N LEU A 185 -17.71 -34.06 38.29
CA LEU A 185 -18.98 -34.17 37.59
C LEU A 185 -19.51 -32.80 37.19
N ASP A 186 -20.15 -32.70 36.03
CA ASP A 186 -20.86 -31.51 35.59
C ASP A 186 -22.26 -31.38 36.24
N GLN A 187 -23.05 -30.37 35.84
CA GLN A 187 -24.43 -30.17 36.28
C GLN A 187 -25.41 -31.28 35.86
N GLU A 188 -25.09 -32.05 34.82
CA GLU A 188 -25.89 -33.17 34.30
C GLU A 188 -25.43 -34.52 34.87
N LYS A 189 -24.38 -34.52 35.70
CA LYS A 189 -23.68 -35.68 36.27
C LYS A 189 -22.86 -36.48 35.26
N ASN A 190 -22.49 -35.87 34.13
CA ASN A 190 -21.47 -36.41 33.25
C ASN A 190 -20.08 -36.14 33.85
N SER A 191 -19.11 -36.95 33.44
CA SER A 191 -17.73 -36.87 33.89
C SER A 191 -16.97 -35.72 33.20
N VAL A 192 -16.16 -34.98 33.97
CA VAL A 192 -15.33 -33.87 33.44
C VAL A 192 -13.84 -34.27 33.39
N GLU A 193 -13.29 -34.34 32.18
CA GLU A 193 -11.89 -34.68 31.90
C GLU A 193 -10.96 -33.46 32.09
N ASN A 194 -9.64 -33.70 32.19
CA ASN A 194 -8.58 -32.69 32.20
C ASN A 194 -8.60 -31.69 33.38
N VAL A 195 -9.28 -32.01 34.48
CA VAL A 195 -9.19 -31.23 35.72
C VAL A 195 -7.84 -31.49 36.39
N GLU A 196 -6.98 -30.47 36.40
CA GLU A 196 -5.69 -30.49 37.09
C GLU A 196 -5.92 -30.53 38.60
N THR A 197 -5.41 -31.57 39.26
CA THR A 197 -5.43 -31.68 40.72
C THR A 197 -4.01 -31.62 41.26
N ASN A 198 -3.72 -30.55 41.98
CA ASN A 198 -2.44 -30.35 42.65
C ASN A 198 -2.57 -30.66 44.14
N VAL A 199 -1.69 -31.50 44.66
CA VAL A 199 -1.55 -31.76 46.09
C VAL A 199 -0.37 -30.97 46.62
N ILE A 200 -0.65 -30.08 47.58
CA ILE A 200 0.26 -29.07 48.09
C ILE A 200 0.48 -29.26 49.58
N ILE A 201 1.74 -29.18 49.99
CA ILE A 201 2.19 -29.22 51.39
C ILE A 201 3.29 -28.18 51.53
N ASP A 202 3.20 -27.32 52.54
CA ASP A 202 4.12 -26.20 52.79
C ASP A 202 4.45 -25.41 51.52
N ASP A 203 3.45 -25.06 50.70
CA ASP A 203 3.60 -24.35 49.41
C ASP A 203 4.40 -25.09 48.31
N ALA A 204 4.66 -26.40 48.45
CA ALA A 204 5.29 -27.22 47.42
C ALA A 204 4.30 -28.23 46.81
N ILE A 205 4.35 -28.43 45.49
CA ILE A 205 3.52 -29.42 44.79
C ILE A 205 4.15 -30.81 44.93
N ILE A 206 3.50 -31.67 45.71
CA ILE A 206 3.97 -33.01 46.01
C ILE A 206 3.44 -34.01 44.98
N SER A 207 2.24 -33.79 44.46
CA SER A 207 1.66 -34.58 43.37
C SER A 207 0.82 -33.70 42.45
N LYS A 208 0.88 -33.96 41.15
CA LYS A 208 0.10 -33.30 40.10
C LYS A 208 -0.45 -34.36 39.16
N THR A 209 -1.76 -34.34 38.95
CA THR A 209 -2.50 -35.36 38.18
C THR A 209 -3.70 -34.71 37.51
N TYR A 210 -4.17 -35.29 36.39
CA TYR A 210 -5.36 -34.82 35.68
C TYR A 210 -6.50 -35.83 35.81
N SER A 211 -7.76 -35.41 35.63
CA SER A 211 -8.87 -36.35 35.49
C SER A 211 -8.83 -37.05 34.13
N ASP A 212 -9.16 -38.34 34.14
CA ASP A 212 -9.34 -39.15 32.92
C ASP A 212 -10.71 -38.88 32.26
N SER A 213 -10.99 -39.54 31.13
CA SER A 213 -12.29 -39.47 30.42
C SER A 213 -13.48 -39.92 31.26
N ASP A 214 -13.23 -40.68 32.32
CA ASP A 214 -14.18 -41.09 33.35
C ASP A 214 -14.39 -40.00 34.42
N GLY A 215 -13.71 -38.85 34.31
CA GLY A 215 -13.74 -37.73 35.24
C GLY A 215 -13.05 -38.03 36.56
N LYS A 216 -12.19 -39.05 36.62
CA LYS A 216 -11.55 -39.53 37.84
C LYS A 216 -10.09 -39.15 37.87
N THR A 217 -9.66 -38.60 39.00
CA THR A 217 -8.26 -38.42 39.33
C THR A 217 -7.88 -39.39 40.43
N LYS A 218 -6.91 -40.26 40.14
CA LYS A 218 -6.37 -41.24 41.09
C LYS A 218 -5.03 -40.74 41.61
N ILE A 219 -4.97 -40.41 42.90
CA ILE A 219 -3.79 -39.84 43.53
C ILE A 219 -3.29 -40.80 44.60
N GLY A 220 -2.06 -41.27 44.46
CA GLY A 220 -1.35 -41.98 45.52
C GLY A 220 -0.59 -41.00 46.41
N LEU A 221 -0.73 -41.09 47.73
CA LEU A 221 -0.01 -40.25 48.70
C LEU A 221 0.43 -41.07 49.93
N PRO A 222 1.62 -40.83 50.51
CA PRO A 222 2.03 -41.46 51.77
C PRO A 222 1.08 -41.12 52.91
N ALA A 223 0.70 -42.07 53.77
CA ALA A 223 -0.25 -41.82 54.86
C ALA A 223 0.40 -41.78 56.26
N GLY A 224 0.21 -40.68 57.00
CA GLY A 224 0.72 -40.49 58.36
C GLY A 224 -0.35 -40.13 59.40
N PHE A 225 -0.07 -40.38 60.69
CA PHE A 225 -1.01 -40.24 61.82
C PHE A 225 -1.66 -38.84 61.94
N ASN A 226 -1.03 -37.79 61.39
CA ASN A 226 -1.52 -36.42 61.48
C ASN A 226 -1.20 -35.54 60.26
N GLU A 227 -0.97 -36.12 59.08
CA GLU A 227 -0.66 -35.34 57.88
C GLU A 227 -1.94 -34.82 57.22
N MET A 228 -1.95 -33.50 56.99
CA MET A 228 -2.98 -32.79 56.24
C MET A 228 -2.44 -32.46 54.86
N TYR A 229 -3.17 -32.86 53.82
CA TYR A 229 -2.85 -32.55 52.43
C TYR A 229 -3.82 -31.49 51.95
N SER A 230 -3.30 -30.36 51.47
CA SER A 230 -4.14 -29.39 50.76
C SER A 230 -4.20 -29.82 49.30
N PHE A 231 -5.37 -29.83 48.68
CA PHE A 231 -5.48 -30.04 47.25
C PHE A 231 -6.19 -28.85 46.60
N LYS A 232 -5.73 -28.51 45.39
CA LYS A 232 -6.31 -27.50 44.53
C LYS A 232 -6.71 -28.17 43.23
N SER A 233 -7.99 -28.10 42.91
CA SER A 233 -8.54 -28.53 41.63
C SER A 233 -8.64 -27.30 40.73
N ILE A 234 -7.96 -27.34 39.59
CA ILE A 234 -7.88 -26.28 38.59
C ILE A 234 -8.41 -26.84 37.28
N TYR A 235 -9.32 -26.14 36.62
CA TYR A 235 -9.87 -26.54 35.32
C TYR A 235 -9.80 -25.34 34.38
N ASP A 236 -9.15 -25.50 33.23
CA ASP A 236 -8.93 -24.42 32.24
C ASP A 236 -8.41 -23.10 32.85
N GLY A 237 -7.53 -23.22 33.84
CA GLY A 237 -6.96 -22.07 34.55
C GLY A 237 -7.79 -21.54 35.73
N PHE A 238 -9.04 -21.98 35.90
CA PHE A 238 -9.93 -21.59 37.01
C PHE A 238 -9.73 -22.45 38.24
N LEU A 239 -9.69 -21.83 39.42
CA LEU A 239 -9.67 -22.55 40.69
C LEU A 239 -11.08 -23.02 41.06
N ILE A 240 -11.35 -24.31 40.87
CA ILE A 240 -12.65 -24.91 41.13
C ILE A 240 -12.87 -25.14 42.63
N LYS A 241 -11.88 -25.76 43.27
CA LYS A 241 -11.98 -26.14 44.68
C LYS A 241 -10.61 -26.16 45.34
N GLU A 242 -10.57 -25.66 46.56
CA GLU A 242 -9.48 -25.85 47.50
C GLU A 242 -10.04 -26.52 48.76
N ASP A 243 -9.37 -27.57 49.22
CA ASP A 243 -9.81 -28.31 50.41
C ASP A 243 -8.63 -29.06 51.05
N GLN A 244 -8.84 -29.58 52.25
CA GLN A 244 -7.85 -30.33 53.01
C GLN A 244 -8.34 -31.73 53.33
N ILE A 245 -7.46 -32.72 53.18
CA ILE A 245 -7.75 -34.12 53.49
C ILE A 245 -6.73 -34.64 54.49
N LYS A 246 -7.25 -35.22 55.58
CA LYS A 246 -6.45 -35.99 56.52
C LYS A 246 -6.46 -37.47 56.13
N LEU A 247 -5.27 -38.06 55.98
CA LEU A 247 -5.13 -39.48 55.71
C LEU A 247 -4.83 -40.23 57.02
N GLY A 248 -5.84 -40.83 57.69
CA GLY A 248 -5.72 -41.53 58.99
C GLY A 248 -4.90 -42.85 58.99
N ILE A 249 -5.16 -43.86 59.82
CA ILE A 249 -4.48 -45.20 59.74
C ILE A 249 -5.39 -46.32 59.23
N ILE A 250 -6.71 -46.17 59.42
CA ILE A 250 -7.72 -47.19 59.09
C ILE A 250 -8.02 -47.25 57.57
N ASN A 251 -7.64 -46.25 56.78
CA ASN A 251 -7.96 -46.16 55.34
C ASN A 251 -6.90 -46.83 54.44
N THR A 252 -6.10 -47.78 54.94
CA THR A 252 -5.11 -48.53 54.14
C THR A 252 -5.74 -49.53 53.17
N LEU A 253 -6.98 -49.97 53.41
CA LEU A 253 -7.69 -50.97 52.60
C LEU A 253 -8.78 -50.38 51.69
N ILE A 254 -9.25 -49.16 51.96
CA ILE A 254 -10.35 -48.53 51.23
C ILE A 254 -9.91 -47.14 50.74
N PRO A 255 -9.95 -46.86 49.43
CA PRO A 255 -9.57 -45.56 48.89
C PRO A 255 -10.54 -44.47 49.37
N VAL A 256 -10.01 -43.28 49.67
CA VAL A 256 -10.84 -42.13 50.00
C VAL A 256 -11.49 -41.64 48.70
N LYS A 257 -12.81 -41.67 48.64
CA LYS A 257 -13.57 -41.19 47.47
C LYS A 257 -14.13 -39.80 47.78
N LYS A 258 -13.94 -38.86 46.84
CA LYS A 258 -14.51 -37.51 46.92
C LYS A 258 -15.13 -37.14 45.59
N THR A 259 -16.30 -36.53 45.62
CA THR A 259 -16.98 -36.04 44.43
C THR A 259 -16.99 -34.52 44.48
N ILE A 260 -16.56 -33.89 43.39
CA ILE A 260 -16.58 -32.44 43.21
C ILE A 260 -17.44 -32.17 41.99
N SER A 261 -18.50 -31.40 42.17
CA SER A 261 -19.38 -31.00 41.08
C SER A 261 -19.28 -29.51 40.84
N PHE A 262 -19.17 -29.11 39.58
CA PHE A 262 -19.19 -27.72 39.13
C PHE A 262 -19.87 -27.64 37.76
N ASN A 263 -20.43 -26.49 37.44
CA ASN A 263 -21.13 -26.33 36.17
C ASN A 263 -20.12 -26.11 35.04
N VAL A 264 -20.44 -26.57 33.84
CA VAL A 264 -19.74 -26.27 32.60
C VAL A 264 -20.76 -26.03 31.49
N TYR A 265 -20.43 -25.18 30.53
CA TYR A 265 -21.36 -24.77 29.47
C TYR A 265 -20.69 -24.69 28.11
N ASP A 266 -21.47 -24.97 27.07
CA ASP A 266 -20.97 -24.93 25.70
C ASP A 266 -21.19 -23.54 25.09
N LEU A 267 -20.19 -23.08 24.35
CA LEU A 267 -20.27 -21.87 23.53
C LEU A 267 -20.14 -22.24 22.06
N LYS A 268 -21.15 -21.87 21.29
CA LYS A 268 -21.17 -21.97 19.84
C LYS A 268 -21.03 -20.60 19.20
N ILE A 269 -19.95 -20.35 18.48
CA ILE A 269 -19.77 -19.11 17.72
C ILE A 269 -19.98 -19.39 16.24
N ASN A 270 -20.96 -18.73 15.62
CA ASN A 270 -21.21 -18.85 14.18
C ASN A 270 -20.65 -17.60 13.48
N THR A 271 -19.75 -17.76 12.53
CA THR A 271 -19.30 -16.67 11.67
C THR A 271 -20.10 -16.68 10.37
N LYS A 272 -20.53 -15.50 9.93
CA LYS A 272 -21.30 -15.31 8.69
C LYS A 272 -20.76 -14.12 7.91
N ASP A 273 -20.67 -14.24 6.60
CA ASP A 273 -20.40 -13.13 5.69
C ASP A 273 -21.65 -12.25 5.48
N SER A 274 -21.53 -11.26 4.60
CA SER A 274 -22.63 -10.33 4.28
C SER A 274 -23.81 -10.99 3.58
N GLU A 275 -23.64 -12.18 3.00
CA GLU A 275 -24.70 -12.99 2.38
C GLU A 275 -25.30 -14.02 3.36
N GLY A 276 -24.82 -14.06 4.61
CA GLY A 276 -25.24 -15.02 5.63
C GLY A 276 -24.63 -16.41 5.45
N LYS A 277 -23.62 -16.56 4.59
CA LYS A 277 -22.87 -17.80 4.36
C LYS A 277 -21.60 -17.83 5.19
N THR A 278 -20.89 -18.94 5.15
CA THR A 278 -19.55 -19.06 5.74
C THR A 278 -18.57 -18.09 5.07
N PRO A 279 -17.83 -17.28 5.84
CA PRO A 279 -16.73 -16.49 5.31
C PRO A 279 -15.72 -17.36 4.55
N ASP A 280 -15.17 -16.85 3.45
CA ASP A 280 -14.17 -17.55 2.63
C ASP A 280 -12.72 -17.28 3.06
N PHE A 281 -12.53 -16.49 4.13
CA PHE A 281 -11.25 -16.13 4.71
C PHE A 281 -11.04 -16.74 6.09
N ASP A 282 -9.76 -16.87 6.48
CA ASP A 282 -9.37 -17.47 7.75
C ASP A 282 -9.70 -16.55 8.95
N ILE A 283 -10.40 -17.11 9.93
CA ILE A 283 -10.72 -16.45 11.21
C ILE A 283 -10.16 -17.32 12.35
N ASP A 284 -9.29 -16.73 13.16
CA ASP A 284 -8.80 -17.36 14.41
C ASP A 284 -9.57 -16.80 15.61
N ILE A 285 -10.29 -17.68 16.30
CA ILE A 285 -11.04 -17.35 17.52
C ILE A 285 -10.39 -18.03 18.71
N SER A 286 -10.20 -17.28 19.79
CA SER A 286 -9.72 -17.80 21.06
C SER A 286 -10.40 -17.12 22.23
N LEU A 287 -10.43 -17.81 23.37
CA LEU A 287 -11.00 -17.29 24.61
C LEU A 287 -9.91 -17.15 25.66
N THR A 288 -10.03 -16.14 26.51
CA THR A 288 -9.29 -16.02 27.77
C THR A 288 -10.18 -15.36 28.81
N SER A 289 -9.84 -15.46 30.09
CA SER A 289 -10.59 -14.79 31.15
C SER A 289 -9.65 -14.19 32.18
N THR A 290 -10.02 -13.02 32.68
CA THR A 290 -9.32 -12.34 33.79
C THR A 290 -9.60 -13.01 35.14
N GLU A 291 -10.62 -13.88 35.21
CA GLU A 291 -10.96 -14.66 36.40
C GLU A 291 -10.13 -15.94 36.54
N MET A 292 -9.36 -16.32 35.51
CA MET A 292 -8.43 -17.45 35.56
C MET A 292 -7.30 -17.17 36.55
N ARG A 293 -7.05 -18.11 37.46
CA ARG A 293 -5.89 -18.07 38.37
C ARG A 293 -4.59 -18.31 37.60
N ASN A 294 -4.64 -19.22 36.63
CA ASN A 294 -3.55 -19.48 35.71
C ASN A 294 -4.03 -19.06 34.31
N PRO A 295 -3.52 -17.97 33.71
CA PRO A 295 -3.98 -17.52 32.40
C PRO A 295 -3.75 -18.59 31.34
N VAL A 296 -4.82 -19.04 30.69
CA VAL A 296 -4.79 -19.98 29.57
C VAL A 296 -5.52 -19.35 28.38
N VAL A 297 -5.06 -19.65 27.17
CA VAL A 297 -5.76 -19.31 25.93
C VAL A 297 -6.48 -20.57 25.46
N LEU A 298 -7.80 -20.53 25.45
CA LEU A 298 -8.63 -21.64 25.00
C LEU A 298 -8.86 -21.52 23.50
N LYS A 299 -8.70 -22.64 22.80
CA LYS A 299 -8.96 -22.79 21.37
C LYS A 299 -10.24 -23.60 21.18
N PRO A 300 -10.93 -23.43 20.04
CA PRO A 300 -12.12 -24.22 19.72
C PRO A 300 -11.75 -25.71 19.67
N ASP A 301 -12.65 -26.56 20.16
CA ASP A 301 -12.51 -28.02 20.09
C ASP A 301 -12.80 -28.53 18.67
N GLU A 302 -13.74 -27.87 17.99
CA GLU A 302 -14.15 -28.21 16.62
C GLU A 302 -14.43 -26.93 15.83
N VAL A 303 -14.00 -26.93 14.56
CA VAL A 303 -14.33 -25.90 13.57
C VAL A 303 -14.96 -26.57 12.36
N THR A 304 -16.26 -26.35 12.15
CA THR A 304 -17.01 -26.91 11.02
C THR A 304 -17.82 -25.82 10.32
N ASN A 305 -17.53 -25.56 9.04
CA ASN A 305 -18.21 -24.55 8.22
C ASN A 305 -18.43 -23.22 8.97
N GLY A 306 -17.36 -22.58 9.45
CA GLY A 306 -17.42 -21.28 10.14
C GLY A 306 -18.09 -21.31 11.51
N VAL A 307 -18.36 -22.51 12.04
CA VAL A 307 -18.87 -22.68 13.39
C VAL A 307 -17.75 -23.16 14.29
N TYR A 308 -17.52 -22.42 15.38
CA TYR A 308 -16.50 -22.69 16.38
C TYR A 308 -17.18 -23.20 17.65
N TYR A 309 -16.86 -24.42 18.05
CA TYR A 309 -17.38 -25.03 19.26
C TYR A 309 -16.34 -24.99 20.37
N PHE A 310 -16.76 -24.48 21.52
CA PHE A 310 -16.03 -24.58 22.78
C PHE A 310 -16.91 -25.33 23.76
N ASN A 311 -16.52 -26.55 24.08
CA ASN A 311 -17.28 -27.45 24.92
C ASN A 311 -16.82 -27.33 26.38
N ASN A 312 -17.74 -27.54 27.31
CA ASN A 312 -17.45 -27.64 28.73
C ASN A 312 -16.72 -26.42 29.35
N LEU A 313 -16.99 -25.19 28.91
CA LEU A 313 -16.37 -24.00 29.50
C LEU A 313 -16.84 -23.74 30.94
N TYR A 314 -15.93 -23.35 31.82
CA TYR A 314 -16.26 -22.94 33.18
C TYR A 314 -17.12 -21.65 33.19
N PRO A 315 -18.08 -21.46 34.11
CA PRO A 315 -18.93 -20.28 34.10
C PRO A 315 -18.17 -19.05 34.58
N ALA A 316 -17.87 -18.13 33.64
CA ALA A 316 -17.09 -16.92 33.89
C ALA A 316 -17.34 -15.87 32.79
N ASN A 317 -16.76 -14.68 32.97
CA ASN A 317 -16.64 -13.70 31.89
C ASN A 317 -15.40 -14.00 31.05
N TYR A 318 -15.60 -14.25 29.75
CA TYR A 318 -14.55 -14.50 28.79
C TYR A 318 -14.38 -13.33 27.84
N GLN A 319 -13.14 -13.12 27.41
CA GLN A 319 -12.78 -12.26 26.30
C GLN A 319 -12.57 -13.12 25.07
N ILE A 320 -13.41 -12.92 24.06
CA ILE A 320 -13.30 -13.49 22.74
C ILE A 320 -12.30 -12.64 21.95
N LYS A 321 -11.19 -13.24 21.59
CA LYS A 321 -10.20 -12.65 20.72
C LYS A 321 -10.39 -13.19 19.31
N ILE A 322 -10.80 -12.32 18.40
CA ILE A 322 -11.07 -12.61 17.00
C ILE A 322 -9.93 -11.99 16.17
N LYS A 323 -9.25 -12.82 15.39
CA LYS A 323 -8.25 -12.37 14.43
C LYS A 323 -8.65 -12.77 13.02
N TYR A 324 -8.59 -11.81 12.11
CA TYR A 324 -8.80 -12.04 10.69
C TYR A 324 -8.00 -10.98 9.92
N TYR A 325 -7.38 -11.37 8.80
CA TYR A 325 -6.38 -10.54 8.11
C TYR A 325 -5.34 -9.93 9.09
N LEU A 326 -5.27 -8.59 9.17
CA LEU A 326 -4.42 -7.83 10.08
C LEU A 326 -5.17 -7.30 11.32
N ALA A 327 -6.47 -7.59 11.44
CA ALA A 327 -7.33 -7.10 12.51
C ALA A 327 -7.30 -8.01 13.74
N GLU A 328 -7.26 -7.38 14.92
CA GLU A 328 -7.43 -8.03 16.22
C GLU A 328 -8.56 -7.32 16.97
N ILE A 329 -9.63 -8.05 17.22
CA ILE A 329 -10.82 -7.58 17.93
C ILE A 329 -10.96 -8.34 19.24
N ILE A 330 -11.38 -7.63 20.27
CA ILE A 330 -11.68 -8.18 21.59
C ILE A 330 -13.14 -7.88 21.88
N ASP A 331 -13.89 -8.93 22.19
CA ASP A 331 -15.32 -8.87 22.49
C ASP A 331 -15.58 -9.67 23.77
N ASP A 332 -16.41 -9.17 24.67
CA ASP A 332 -16.66 -9.80 25.97
C ASP A 332 -17.93 -10.66 25.92
N ILE A 333 -17.90 -11.80 26.61
CA ILE A 333 -19.04 -12.70 26.76
C ILE A 333 -19.12 -13.28 28.17
N ASN A 334 -20.31 -13.25 28.76
CA ASN A 334 -20.56 -13.88 30.06
C ASN A 334 -21.21 -15.26 29.85
N ILE A 335 -20.54 -16.31 30.31
CA ILE A 335 -21.00 -17.70 30.17
C ILE A 335 -21.57 -18.19 31.49
N GLN A 336 -22.89 -18.35 31.54
CA GLN A 336 -23.63 -18.94 32.69
C GLN A 336 -24.63 -20.01 32.27
N LYS A 337 -24.69 -20.30 30.97
CA LYS A 337 -25.54 -21.29 30.32
C LYS A 337 -24.95 -21.57 28.94
N ASN A 338 -25.46 -22.59 28.25
CA ASN A 338 -25.11 -22.83 26.85
C ASN A 338 -25.57 -21.62 26.02
N ILE A 339 -24.66 -21.02 25.25
CA ILE A 339 -24.91 -19.80 24.48
C ILE A 339 -24.45 -20.03 23.04
N SER A 340 -25.22 -19.48 22.09
CA SER A 340 -24.76 -19.31 20.72
C SER A 340 -24.62 -17.82 20.42
N LYS A 341 -23.48 -17.43 19.84
CA LYS A 341 -23.17 -16.05 19.44
C LYS A 341 -22.90 -16.02 17.94
N ASP A 342 -23.56 -15.10 17.24
CA ASP A 342 -23.34 -14.86 15.83
C ASP A 342 -22.36 -13.69 15.66
N ILE A 343 -21.35 -13.88 14.81
CA ILE A 343 -20.42 -12.84 14.35
C ILE A 343 -20.67 -12.67 12.86
N ASN A 344 -21.23 -11.51 12.49
CA ASN A 344 -21.53 -11.19 11.10
C ASN A 344 -20.49 -10.22 10.56
N PHE A 345 -20.01 -10.47 9.35
CA PHE A 345 -19.20 -9.56 8.56
C PHE A 345 -20.05 -8.89 7.48
N TYR A 346 -19.67 -7.69 7.07
CA TYR A 346 -20.49 -6.85 6.21
C TYR A 346 -19.68 -6.31 5.03
N ASN A 347 -20.34 -6.14 3.90
CA ASN A 347 -19.80 -5.43 2.77
C ASN A 347 -20.26 -3.97 2.83
N TYR A 348 -19.37 -3.04 2.52
CA TYR A 348 -19.65 -1.61 2.50
C TYR A 348 -19.39 -1.05 1.10
N THR A 349 -20.46 -0.59 0.46
CA THR A 349 -20.42 -0.06 -0.91
C THR A 349 -20.47 1.46 -0.91
N ILE A 350 -19.58 2.06 -1.72
CA ILE A 350 -19.46 3.51 -1.92
C ILE A 350 -19.68 3.83 -3.38
N TYR A 351 -20.45 4.89 -3.61
CA TYR A 351 -20.61 5.52 -4.92
C TYR A 351 -19.92 6.88 -4.89
N LEU A 352 -18.77 6.97 -5.53
CA LEU A 352 -18.01 8.20 -5.66
C LEU A 352 -18.44 8.95 -6.92
N LYS A 353 -18.79 10.22 -6.74
CA LYS A 353 -19.12 11.15 -7.80
C LYS A 353 -18.35 12.44 -7.61
N ASP A 354 -18.20 13.24 -8.65
CA ASP A 354 -17.71 14.61 -8.53
C ASP A 354 -18.85 15.64 -8.55
N GLU A 355 -18.49 16.93 -8.54
CA GLU A 355 -19.45 18.05 -8.54
C GLU A 355 -20.37 18.11 -9.77
N LEU A 356 -20.10 17.34 -10.84
CA LEU A 356 -21.01 17.21 -12.00
C LEU A 356 -21.94 16.00 -11.90
N ASP A 357 -21.97 15.31 -10.77
CA ASP A 357 -22.74 14.08 -10.53
C ASP A 357 -22.29 12.91 -11.44
N LEU A 358 -21.02 12.94 -11.87
CA LEU A 358 -20.38 11.94 -12.72
C LEU A 358 -19.30 11.16 -11.94
N PRO A 359 -18.99 9.91 -12.33
CA PRO A 359 -17.88 9.18 -11.74
C PRO A 359 -16.56 9.93 -12.03
N PRO A 360 -15.65 10.05 -11.05
CA PRO A 360 -14.36 10.69 -11.29
C PRO A 360 -13.51 9.87 -12.27
N GLU A 361 -12.99 10.52 -13.31
CA GLU A 361 -12.05 9.88 -14.25
C GLU A 361 -10.60 9.88 -13.72
N ALA A 362 -10.33 10.66 -12.68
CA ALA A 362 -9.03 10.68 -12.02
C ALA A 362 -8.81 9.42 -11.18
N THR A 363 -7.57 8.92 -11.12
CA THR A 363 -7.19 7.83 -10.23
C THR A 363 -7.24 8.29 -8.78
N ILE A 364 -8.28 7.90 -8.04
CA ILE A 364 -8.50 8.28 -6.65
C ILE A 364 -8.15 7.08 -5.75
N GLU A 365 -7.43 7.36 -4.66
CA GLU A 365 -7.13 6.38 -3.63
C GLU A 365 -8.25 6.39 -2.58
N ILE A 366 -8.77 5.21 -2.28
CA ILE A 366 -9.88 5.04 -1.32
C ILE A 366 -9.48 3.97 -0.32
N SER A 367 -9.59 4.29 0.97
CA SER A 367 -9.26 3.37 2.05
C SER A 367 -10.18 3.54 3.24
N LEU A 368 -10.36 2.48 4.02
CA LEU A 368 -11.19 2.48 5.21
C LEU A 368 -10.34 2.14 6.44
N LYS A 369 -10.30 3.02 7.42
CA LYS A 369 -9.47 2.87 8.63
C LYS A 369 -10.33 2.50 9.83
N SER A 370 -10.00 1.43 10.54
CA SER A 370 -10.73 1.05 11.76
C SER A 370 -10.46 2.01 12.93
N GLN A 371 -11.50 2.36 13.68
CA GLN A 371 -11.40 3.19 14.88
C GLN A 371 -11.50 2.37 16.17
N ASP A 372 -12.37 1.36 16.19
CA ASP A 372 -12.70 0.61 17.40
C ASP A 372 -11.73 -0.56 17.68
N PHE A 373 -10.79 -0.83 16.77
CA PHE A 373 -9.88 -1.96 16.91
C PHE A 373 -8.69 -1.61 17.79
N LYS A 374 -8.11 -2.63 18.45
CA LYS A 374 -6.92 -2.45 19.30
C LYS A 374 -5.73 -1.88 18.53
N LYS A 375 -5.62 -2.22 17.25
CA LYS A 375 -4.66 -1.65 16.30
C LYS A 375 -5.45 -1.13 15.10
N THR A 376 -5.14 0.08 14.67
CA THR A 376 -5.72 0.64 13.44
C THR A 376 -5.30 -0.21 12.25
N VAL A 377 -6.29 -0.65 11.49
CA VAL A 377 -6.13 -1.42 10.25
C VAL A 377 -6.68 -0.59 9.11
N VAL A 378 -5.97 -0.60 7.99
CA VAL A 378 -6.40 0.03 6.74
C VAL A 378 -6.90 -1.08 5.83
N PHE A 379 -8.17 -1.00 5.46
CA PHE A 379 -8.79 -1.85 4.46
C PHE A 379 -8.72 -1.13 3.11
N ASN A 380 -8.49 -1.91 2.06
CA ASN A 380 -8.53 -1.46 0.67
C ASN A 380 -9.86 -1.87 0.04
N CYS A 381 -10.30 -1.13 -0.98
CA CYS A 381 -11.52 -1.45 -1.71
C CYS A 381 -11.22 -2.12 -3.05
N GLU A 382 -12.20 -2.85 -3.55
CA GLU A 382 -12.26 -3.31 -4.94
C GLU A 382 -13.12 -2.34 -5.77
N CYS A 383 -12.65 -1.99 -6.97
CA CYS A 383 -13.40 -1.19 -7.92
C CYS A 383 -14.20 -2.13 -8.84
N LEU A 384 -15.54 -2.09 -8.75
CA LEU A 384 -16.42 -2.95 -9.55
C LEU A 384 -16.82 -2.31 -10.89
N SER A 385 -16.98 -0.99 -10.93
CA SER A 385 -17.40 -0.20 -12.10
C SER A 385 -17.10 1.29 -11.87
N ASP A 386 -17.17 2.13 -12.91
CA ASP A 386 -16.92 3.59 -12.83
C ASP A 386 -17.63 4.24 -11.62
N GLY A 387 -16.83 4.64 -10.63
CA GLY A 387 -17.30 5.29 -9.40
C GLY A 387 -17.90 4.37 -8.32
N LYS A 388 -17.93 3.05 -8.48
CA LYS A 388 -18.46 2.10 -7.48
C LYS A 388 -17.33 1.28 -6.83
N PHE A 389 -17.19 1.44 -5.53
CA PHE A 389 -16.15 0.79 -4.72
C PHE A 389 -16.78 -0.06 -3.61
N VAL A 390 -16.24 -1.24 -3.36
CA VAL A 390 -16.72 -2.15 -2.32
C VAL A 390 -15.59 -2.53 -1.38
N PHE A 391 -15.85 -2.44 -0.09
CA PHE A 391 -15.05 -3.06 0.95
C PHE A 391 -15.76 -4.31 1.44
N SER A 392 -15.08 -5.45 1.42
CA SER A 392 -15.63 -6.73 1.86
C SER A 392 -15.18 -7.04 3.29
N ASP A 393 -15.90 -7.96 3.94
CA ASP A 393 -15.42 -8.67 5.13
C ASP A 393 -15.17 -7.76 6.34
N LEU A 394 -16.00 -6.75 6.51
CA LEU A 394 -15.85 -5.77 7.58
C LEU A 394 -16.60 -6.21 8.85
N TYR A 395 -15.88 -6.22 9.97
CA TYR A 395 -16.49 -6.44 11.27
C TYR A 395 -17.33 -5.22 11.72
N PRO A 396 -18.39 -5.39 12.50
CA PRO A 396 -19.19 -4.27 12.99
C PRO A 396 -18.37 -3.28 13.82
N GLY A 397 -18.49 -1.99 13.51
CA GLY A 397 -17.80 -0.93 14.23
C GLY A 397 -17.75 0.39 13.48
N LYS A 398 -16.99 1.32 14.04
CA LYS A 398 -16.73 2.64 13.47
C LYS A 398 -15.45 2.64 12.64
N TYR A 399 -15.55 3.31 11.50
CA TYR A 399 -14.49 3.42 10.52
C TYR A 399 -14.36 4.87 10.01
N THR A 400 -13.13 5.27 9.65
CA THR A 400 -12.88 6.49 8.89
C THR A 400 -12.65 6.11 7.43
N LEU A 401 -13.57 6.51 6.56
CA LEU A 401 -13.36 6.47 5.13
C LEU A 401 -12.47 7.63 4.71
N SER A 402 -11.38 7.33 4.01
CA SER A 402 -10.45 8.29 3.42
C SER A 402 -10.52 8.20 1.90
N VAL A 403 -10.78 9.32 1.23
CA VAL A 403 -10.75 9.46 -0.23
C VAL A 403 -9.69 10.52 -0.56
N SER A 404 -8.62 10.11 -1.21
CA SER A 404 -7.48 10.99 -1.52
C SER A 404 -7.19 11.07 -3.01
N TYR A 405 -6.86 12.28 -3.44
CA TYR A 405 -6.31 12.55 -4.77
C TYR A 405 -5.20 13.60 -4.64
N ARG A 406 -3.96 13.20 -4.89
CA ARG A 406 -2.77 14.06 -4.71
C ARG A 406 -2.72 14.67 -3.31
N SER A 407 -2.78 16.00 -3.19
CA SER A 407 -2.77 16.73 -1.92
C SER A 407 -4.15 16.88 -1.27
N TYR A 408 -5.22 16.49 -1.97
CA TYR A 408 -6.58 16.58 -1.45
C TYR A 408 -6.95 15.31 -0.70
N LEU A 409 -7.49 15.46 0.51
CA LEU A 409 -7.95 14.37 1.37
C LEU A 409 -9.35 14.71 1.89
N LEU A 410 -10.29 13.80 1.67
CA LEU A 410 -11.63 13.82 2.24
C LEU A 410 -11.75 12.66 3.24
N GLU A 411 -12.07 12.97 4.50
CA GLU A 411 -12.34 11.97 5.52
C GLU A 411 -13.79 12.02 5.98
N LYS A 412 -14.42 10.85 6.13
CA LYS A 412 -15.80 10.70 6.62
C LYS A 412 -15.90 9.53 7.58
N ASN A 413 -16.48 9.76 8.75
CA ASN A 413 -16.76 8.69 9.71
C ASN A 413 -18.01 7.91 9.27
N VAL A 414 -17.93 6.58 9.32
CA VAL A 414 -18.99 5.65 8.94
C VAL A 414 -19.11 4.55 10.00
N THR A 415 -20.33 4.06 10.21
CA THR A 415 -20.60 2.96 11.15
C THR A 415 -21.15 1.79 10.36
N ILE A 416 -20.64 0.59 10.66
CA ILE A 416 -20.98 -0.65 9.98
C ILE A 416 -21.52 -1.63 11.04
N PRO A 417 -22.63 -2.35 10.80
CA PRO A 417 -23.56 -2.13 9.70
C PRO A 417 -24.26 -0.77 9.81
N ASN A 418 -24.63 -0.19 8.66
CA ASN A 418 -25.38 1.06 8.63
C ASN A 418 -26.89 0.73 8.65
N ASP A 419 -27.69 1.51 9.39
CA ASP A 419 -29.15 1.28 9.50
C ASP A 419 -29.87 1.44 8.14
N ASP A 420 -29.30 2.27 7.25
CA ASP A 420 -29.74 2.42 5.88
C ASP A 420 -29.01 1.40 4.99
N ASN A 421 -29.75 0.39 4.57
CA ASN A 421 -29.32 -0.79 3.83
C ASN A 421 -28.70 -0.54 2.43
N ASP A 422 -28.34 0.69 2.07
CA ASP A 422 -27.97 1.04 0.69
C ASP A 422 -26.91 2.15 0.64
N ASN A 423 -25.73 1.79 0.13
CA ASN A 423 -24.90 2.61 -0.74
C ASN A 423 -24.61 4.06 -0.28
N THR A 424 -23.43 4.29 0.30
CA THR A 424 -23.02 5.66 0.63
C THR A 424 -22.54 6.39 -0.62
N THR A 425 -23.29 7.40 -1.05
CA THR A 425 -22.85 8.31 -2.11
C THR A 425 -21.98 9.42 -1.54
N ILE A 426 -20.84 9.67 -2.19
CA ILE A 426 -19.86 10.69 -1.79
C ILE A 426 -19.57 11.56 -2.99
N VAL A 427 -19.73 12.87 -2.79
CA VAL A 427 -19.31 13.88 -3.76
C VAL A 427 -17.89 14.29 -3.40
N PHE A 428 -16.98 14.15 -4.35
CA PHE A 428 -15.59 14.55 -4.23
C PHE A 428 -15.43 15.99 -4.76
N PRO A 429 -15.26 16.99 -3.88
CA PRO A 429 -15.44 18.41 -4.24
C PRO A 429 -14.17 19.04 -4.84
N MET A 430 -13.34 18.24 -5.52
CA MET A 430 -12.09 18.73 -6.08
C MET A 430 -12.35 19.49 -7.39
N LEU A 431 -11.85 20.72 -7.46
CA LEU A 431 -12.04 21.61 -8.61
C LEU A 431 -10.71 22.23 -9.03
N TYR A 432 -10.51 22.38 -10.34
CA TYR A 432 -9.35 23.03 -10.95
C TYR A 432 -9.77 24.21 -11.83
N ASN A 433 -8.88 25.20 -11.91
CA ASN A 433 -9.03 26.35 -12.77
C ASN A 433 -8.56 26.01 -14.18
N LEU A 434 -9.49 26.00 -15.12
CA LEU A 434 -9.18 25.88 -16.53
C LEU A 434 -9.29 27.27 -17.19
N GLU A 435 -8.14 27.87 -17.52
CA GLU A 435 -8.09 29.14 -18.25
C GLU A 435 -7.80 28.87 -19.74
N ALA A 436 -8.66 29.41 -20.62
CA ALA A 436 -8.43 29.35 -22.06
C ALA A 436 -8.35 30.75 -22.65
N TYR A 437 -7.44 30.94 -23.61
CA TYR A 437 -7.35 32.16 -24.41
C TYR A 437 -7.76 31.84 -25.84
N ILE A 438 -8.86 32.44 -26.29
CA ILE A 438 -9.46 32.19 -27.60
C ILE A 438 -8.97 33.24 -28.59
N PHE A 439 -8.42 32.78 -29.70
CA PHE A 439 -7.89 33.61 -30.77
C PHE A 439 -8.57 33.31 -32.10
N ASP A 440 -8.56 34.29 -33.00
CA ASP A 440 -8.87 34.10 -34.41
C ASP A 440 -7.69 33.44 -35.17
N SER A 441 -7.88 33.19 -36.46
CA SER A 441 -6.88 32.56 -37.35
C SER A 441 -5.56 33.35 -37.49
N HIS A 442 -5.50 34.60 -37.03
CA HIS A 442 -4.31 35.47 -37.08
C HIS A 442 -3.67 35.68 -35.70
N GLY A 443 -4.19 35.04 -34.65
CA GLY A 443 -3.69 35.16 -33.29
C GLY A 443 -4.16 36.43 -32.58
N ILE A 444 -5.25 37.06 -33.04
CA ILE A 444 -5.89 38.19 -32.36
C ILE A 444 -6.97 37.65 -31.42
N PRO A 445 -7.09 38.17 -30.18
CA PRO A 445 -8.12 37.69 -29.25
C PRO A 445 -9.54 37.78 -29.79
N LEU A 446 -10.27 36.67 -29.72
CA LEU A 446 -11.66 36.57 -30.16
C LEU A 446 -12.60 36.89 -29.00
N LYS A 447 -13.34 37.99 -29.12
CA LYS A 447 -14.26 38.51 -28.11
C LYS A 447 -15.63 37.85 -28.20
N ASN A 448 -16.30 37.67 -27.06
CA ASN A 448 -17.67 37.13 -26.97
C ASN A 448 -17.85 35.77 -27.66
N ALA A 449 -16.79 34.97 -27.78
CA ALA A 449 -16.88 33.62 -28.28
C ALA A 449 -17.53 32.74 -27.21
N LYS A 450 -18.53 31.95 -27.59
CA LYS A 450 -19.18 31.00 -26.67
C LYS A 450 -18.32 29.75 -26.58
N VAL A 451 -17.81 29.43 -25.40
CA VAL A 451 -17.03 28.21 -25.15
C VAL A 451 -17.89 27.26 -24.33
N VAL A 452 -18.00 26.02 -24.79
CA VAL A 452 -18.75 24.95 -24.13
C VAL A 452 -17.84 23.77 -23.86
N LEU A 453 -17.78 23.35 -22.60
CA LEU A 453 -17.10 22.14 -22.15
C LEU A 453 -18.11 21.01 -21.99
N TYR A 454 -17.81 19.88 -22.60
CA TYR A 454 -18.62 18.67 -22.56
C TYR A 454 -17.88 17.55 -21.83
N ARG A 455 -18.55 16.90 -20.87
CA ARG A 455 -18.07 15.65 -20.25
C ARG A 455 -19.26 14.81 -19.78
N GLY A 456 -19.32 13.53 -20.17
CA GLY A 456 -20.38 12.60 -19.71
C GLY A 456 -21.82 13.10 -19.95
N GLY A 457 -22.07 13.85 -21.03
CA GLY A 457 -23.38 14.44 -21.32
C GLY A 457 -23.74 15.69 -20.50
N LYS A 458 -22.84 16.19 -19.65
CA LYS A 458 -22.96 17.48 -18.97
C LYS A 458 -22.25 18.57 -19.76
N GLU A 459 -22.85 19.76 -19.77
CA GLU A 459 -22.35 20.93 -20.50
C GLU A 459 -22.14 22.10 -19.54
N ILE A 460 -20.99 22.74 -19.65
CA ILE A 460 -20.67 23.99 -18.94
C ILE A 460 -20.29 25.01 -20.00
N GLN A 461 -20.93 26.17 -19.99
CA GLN A 461 -20.71 27.20 -21.00
C GLN A 461 -20.43 28.56 -20.37
N ASP A 462 -19.57 29.32 -21.01
CA ASP A 462 -19.32 30.72 -20.69
C ASP A 462 -18.81 31.47 -21.95
N PHE A 463 -18.65 32.79 -21.88
CA PHE A 463 -18.22 33.64 -22.99
C PHE A 463 -16.85 34.26 -22.76
N SER A 464 -16.04 34.38 -23.82
CA SER A 464 -14.73 35.02 -23.75
C SER A 464 -14.84 36.53 -23.52
N ASP A 465 -13.92 37.07 -22.72
CA ASP A 465 -13.83 38.50 -22.43
C ASP A 465 -13.20 39.32 -23.58
N ASP A 466 -12.94 40.61 -23.33
CA ASP A 466 -12.31 41.53 -24.29
C ASP A 466 -10.88 41.13 -24.71
N ASN A 467 -10.21 40.30 -23.91
CA ASN A 467 -8.88 39.77 -24.18
C ASN A 467 -8.93 38.31 -24.67
N GLY A 468 -10.13 37.82 -25.03
CA GLY A 468 -10.34 36.44 -25.45
C GLY A 468 -10.18 35.42 -24.31
N LYS A 469 -10.09 35.86 -23.06
CA LYS A 469 -9.87 34.99 -21.91
C LYS A 469 -11.20 34.44 -21.39
N ILE A 470 -11.19 33.18 -20.97
CA ILE A 470 -12.29 32.52 -20.28
C ILE A 470 -11.75 31.64 -19.14
N ARG A 471 -12.51 31.49 -18.06
CA ARG A 471 -12.12 30.69 -16.91
C ARG A 471 -13.27 29.78 -16.47
N PHE A 472 -12.98 28.50 -16.38
CA PHE A 472 -13.88 27.50 -15.81
C PHE A 472 -13.31 26.95 -14.51
N VAL A 473 -14.19 26.61 -13.56
CA VAL A 473 -13.84 25.91 -12.32
C VAL A 473 -14.55 24.56 -12.38
N ILE A 474 -13.80 23.49 -12.63
CA ILE A 474 -14.36 22.18 -13.01
C ILE A 474 -13.62 21.03 -12.32
N PRO A 475 -14.29 19.88 -12.10
CA PRO A 475 -13.63 18.70 -11.59
C PRO A 475 -12.52 18.18 -12.52
N PRO A 476 -11.61 17.33 -12.01
CA PRO A 476 -10.63 16.68 -12.86
C PRO A 476 -11.30 15.70 -13.85
N GLY A 477 -10.77 15.64 -15.07
CA GLY A 477 -11.24 14.73 -16.11
C GLY A 477 -10.91 15.22 -17.52
N VAL A 478 -11.35 14.46 -18.52
CA VAL A 478 -11.18 14.79 -19.93
C VAL A 478 -12.43 15.50 -20.45
N TYR A 479 -12.27 16.74 -20.90
CA TYR A 479 -13.37 17.56 -21.41
C TYR A 479 -13.22 17.79 -22.91
N THR A 480 -14.31 17.66 -23.67
CA THR A 480 -14.37 18.15 -25.05
C THR A 480 -14.75 19.63 -25.02
N THR A 481 -13.83 20.49 -25.44
CA THR A 481 -14.05 21.93 -25.58
C THR A 481 -14.52 22.23 -26.99
N LYS A 482 -15.66 22.93 -27.12
CA LYS A 482 -16.17 23.48 -28.38
C LYS A 482 -16.28 24.99 -28.28
N VAL A 483 -15.77 25.69 -29.28
CA VAL A 483 -15.85 27.15 -29.39
C VAL A 483 -16.80 27.49 -30.52
N TYR A 484 -17.75 28.38 -30.23
CA TYR A 484 -18.76 28.86 -31.15
C TYR A 484 -18.58 30.35 -31.42
N SER A 485 -18.69 30.72 -32.70
CA SER A 485 -18.86 32.09 -33.16
C SER A 485 -20.12 32.13 -34.01
N ASP A 486 -21.07 32.99 -33.69
CA ASP A 486 -22.37 33.08 -34.37
C ASP A 486 -23.07 31.70 -34.54
N ASP A 487 -23.05 30.89 -33.47
CA ASP A 487 -23.61 29.53 -33.40
C ASP A 487 -22.95 28.48 -34.32
N ILE A 488 -21.83 28.82 -34.98
CA ILE A 488 -21.03 27.90 -35.79
C ILE A 488 -19.83 27.42 -34.97
N ILE A 489 -19.53 26.12 -35.03
CA ILE A 489 -18.33 25.56 -34.38
C ILE A 489 -17.09 26.04 -35.14
N VAL A 490 -16.23 26.77 -34.43
CA VAL A 490 -15.00 27.36 -34.99
C VAL A 490 -13.72 26.78 -34.39
N ALA A 491 -13.84 26.02 -33.30
CA ALA A 491 -12.79 25.13 -32.79
C ALA A 491 -13.41 24.01 -31.95
N GLN A 492 -12.78 22.83 -31.96
CA GLN A 492 -13.14 21.67 -31.16
C GLN A 492 -11.88 20.88 -30.79
N ARG A 493 -11.66 20.62 -29.49
CA ARG A 493 -10.54 19.82 -28.99
C ARG A 493 -10.84 19.15 -27.65
N ASN A 494 -10.15 18.04 -27.35
CA ASN A 494 -10.19 17.44 -26.01
C ASN A 494 -9.13 18.09 -25.11
N VAL A 495 -9.44 18.23 -23.82
CA VAL A 495 -8.57 18.82 -22.82
C VAL A 495 -8.60 17.96 -21.57
N ASN A 496 -7.46 17.35 -21.26
CA ASN A 496 -7.27 16.67 -19.99
C ASN A 496 -6.96 17.69 -18.88
N VAL A 497 -7.81 17.71 -17.85
CA VAL A 497 -7.75 18.62 -16.70
C VAL A 497 -7.39 17.80 -15.47
N LEU A 498 -6.09 17.73 -15.15
CA LEU A 498 -5.58 17.07 -13.95
C LEU A 498 -5.10 18.07 -12.90
N ASN A 499 -4.94 19.34 -13.27
CA ASN A 499 -4.49 20.45 -12.46
C ASN A 499 -5.00 21.77 -13.05
N ASP A 500 -4.73 22.88 -12.35
CA ASP A 500 -4.88 24.21 -12.92
C ASP A 500 -4.09 24.30 -14.23
N LYS A 501 -4.79 24.60 -15.33
CA LYS A 501 -4.25 24.53 -16.68
C LYS A 501 -4.63 25.78 -17.46
N GLN A 502 -3.63 26.34 -18.14
CA GLN A 502 -3.79 27.42 -19.09
C GLN A 502 -3.49 26.89 -20.50
N TYR A 503 -4.31 27.25 -21.48
CA TYR A 503 -4.04 26.91 -22.88
C TYR A 503 -4.62 27.92 -23.86
N ASP A 504 -4.02 27.96 -25.04
CA ASP A 504 -4.46 28.80 -26.14
C ASP A 504 -5.31 27.97 -27.12
N VAL A 505 -6.36 28.59 -27.68
CA VAL A 505 -7.21 27.99 -28.72
C VAL A 505 -7.30 28.96 -29.88
N VAL A 506 -6.70 28.59 -31.00
CA VAL A 506 -6.86 29.33 -32.26
C VAL A 506 -8.03 28.72 -33.04
N THR A 507 -8.90 29.60 -33.53
CA THR A 507 -10.10 29.25 -34.28
C THR A 507 -9.91 29.48 -35.79
N ILE A 508 -10.82 28.93 -36.60
CA ILE A 508 -10.87 29.18 -38.05
C ILE A 508 -11.50 30.53 -38.41
N VAL A 509 -11.86 31.37 -37.43
CA VAL A 509 -12.47 32.68 -37.69
C VAL A 509 -11.44 33.60 -38.33
N GLU A 510 -11.80 34.27 -39.43
CA GLU A 510 -10.97 35.32 -40.02
C GLU A 510 -11.22 36.69 -39.37
N PRO A 511 -10.17 37.51 -39.15
CA PRO A 511 -10.31 38.85 -38.60
C PRO A 511 -11.09 39.77 -39.56
N ILE A 512 -12.11 40.44 -39.03
CA ILE A 512 -12.87 41.47 -39.77
C ILE A 512 -11.95 42.59 -40.28
N THR A 513 -10.86 42.89 -39.55
CA THR A 513 -9.89 43.90 -39.96
C THR A 513 -9.21 43.57 -41.29
N LEU A 514 -8.94 42.30 -41.59
CA LEU A 514 -8.35 41.89 -42.86
C LEU A 514 -9.31 42.17 -44.02
N PHE A 515 -10.58 41.79 -43.86
CA PHE A 515 -11.62 42.04 -44.85
C PHE A 515 -11.78 43.54 -45.15
N LEU A 516 -11.78 44.37 -44.11
CA LEU A 516 -11.83 45.83 -44.26
C LEU A 516 -10.60 46.38 -45.00
N ILE A 517 -9.40 45.88 -44.71
CA ILE A 517 -8.17 46.28 -45.43
C ILE A 517 -8.26 45.91 -46.91
N ILE A 518 -8.71 44.69 -47.23
CA ILE A 518 -8.86 44.23 -48.62
C ILE A 518 -9.88 45.09 -49.37
N ILE A 519 -11.05 45.37 -48.76
CA ILE A 519 -12.05 46.27 -49.36
C ILE A 519 -11.46 47.66 -49.62
N MET A 520 -10.76 48.23 -48.64
CA MET A 520 -10.13 49.54 -48.79
C MET A 520 -9.09 49.55 -49.92
N VAL A 521 -8.34 48.46 -50.08
CA VAL A 521 -7.38 48.28 -51.18
C VAL A 521 -8.10 48.19 -52.52
N ILE A 522 -9.21 47.45 -52.62
CA ILE A 522 -9.99 47.34 -53.87
C ILE A 522 -10.60 48.69 -54.27
N ILE A 523 -11.25 49.38 -53.33
CA ILE A 523 -11.84 50.70 -53.57
C ILE A 523 -10.76 51.69 -54.04
N THR A 524 -9.62 51.71 -53.35
CA THR A 524 -8.52 52.61 -53.72
C THR A 524 -7.96 52.25 -55.09
N ILE A 525 -7.65 50.99 -55.40
CA ILE A 525 -7.21 50.57 -56.75
C ILE A 525 -8.20 51.03 -57.82
N GLY A 526 -9.51 50.88 -57.59
CA GLY A 526 -10.56 51.37 -58.49
C GLY A 526 -10.51 52.89 -58.71
N THR A 527 -10.40 53.68 -57.64
CA THR A 527 -10.25 55.14 -57.75
C THR A 527 -8.96 55.55 -58.48
N ILE A 528 -7.91 54.76 -58.33
CA ILE A 528 -6.58 55.03 -58.90
C ILE A 528 -6.53 54.66 -60.37
N ALA A 529 -7.20 53.57 -60.78
CA ALA A 529 -7.42 53.22 -62.18
C ALA A 529 -8.22 54.32 -62.90
N PHE A 530 -9.24 54.87 -62.23
CA PHE A 530 -9.99 56.02 -62.74
C PHE A 530 -9.12 57.28 -62.88
N ILE A 531 -8.28 57.59 -61.88
CA ILE A 531 -7.32 58.70 -61.95
C ILE A 531 -6.28 58.47 -63.06
N PHE A 532 -5.84 57.23 -63.28
CA PHE A 532 -4.93 56.86 -64.36
C PHE A 532 -5.54 57.15 -65.74
N ILE A 533 -6.80 56.74 -65.97
CA ILE A 533 -7.54 57.03 -67.19
C ILE A 533 -7.64 58.54 -67.43
N LYS A 534 -7.90 59.32 -66.36
CA LYS A 534 -8.10 60.77 -66.45
C LYS A 534 -6.81 61.59 -66.57
N ARG A 535 -5.72 61.21 -65.89
CA ARG A 535 -4.48 62.00 -65.77
C ARG A 535 -3.32 61.49 -66.63
N LYS A 536 -3.41 60.30 -67.23
CA LYS A 536 -2.35 59.65 -68.04
C LYS A 536 -0.97 59.55 -67.33
N ASP A 537 -0.90 59.61 -66.00
CA ASP A 537 0.34 59.46 -65.24
C ASP A 537 0.54 58.02 -64.75
N SER A 538 1.16 57.20 -65.60
CA SER A 538 1.41 55.77 -65.33
C SER A 538 2.37 55.52 -64.18
N LEU A 539 3.30 56.45 -63.90
CA LEU A 539 4.31 56.25 -62.87
C LEU A 539 3.75 56.49 -61.47
N PHE A 540 2.87 57.47 -61.32
CA PHE A 540 2.17 57.70 -60.05
C PHE A 540 1.25 56.52 -59.70
N PHE A 541 0.51 56.00 -60.69
CA PHE A 541 -0.32 54.80 -60.54
C PHE A 541 0.48 53.60 -60.01
N LEU A 542 1.61 53.29 -60.65
CA LEU A 542 2.43 52.13 -60.27
C LEU A 542 3.04 52.25 -58.87
N LYS A 543 3.45 53.46 -58.43
CA LYS A 543 3.93 53.67 -57.05
C LYS A 543 2.85 53.39 -56.02
N LEU A 544 1.64 53.85 -56.31
CA LEU A 544 0.51 53.75 -55.41
C LEU A 544 0.03 52.29 -55.34
N LEU A 545 -0.02 51.60 -56.48
CA LEU A 545 -0.26 50.17 -56.56
C LEU A 545 0.76 49.37 -55.71
N ALA A 546 2.05 49.69 -55.83
CA ALA A 546 3.09 49.05 -55.04
C ALA A 546 2.90 49.27 -53.52
N ILE A 547 2.53 50.49 -53.10
CA ILE A 547 2.19 50.78 -51.69
C ILE A 547 1.06 49.86 -51.22
N PHE A 548 -0.02 49.70 -51.99
CA PHE A 548 -1.15 48.87 -51.58
C PHE A 548 -0.80 47.39 -51.50
N ILE A 549 -0.05 46.87 -52.48
CA ILE A 549 0.44 45.49 -52.43
C ILE A 549 1.29 45.27 -51.18
N ALA A 550 2.11 46.26 -50.78
CA ALA A 550 2.91 46.18 -49.54
C ALA A 550 2.04 46.23 -48.26
N ILE A 551 0.93 46.99 -48.26
CA ILE A 551 -0.01 47.01 -47.13
C ILE A 551 -0.73 45.66 -46.99
N VAL A 552 -1.20 45.08 -48.09
CA VAL A 552 -1.82 43.74 -48.07
C VAL A 552 -0.79 42.69 -47.64
N ALA A 553 0.45 42.81 -48.11
CA ALA A 553 1.53 41.93 -47.69
C ALA A 553 1.75 41.92 -46.17
N LEU A 554 1.66 43.06 -45.48
CA LEU A 554 1.90 43.15 -44.02
C LEU A 554 0.96 42.25 -43.19
N VAL A 555 -0.29 42.13 -43.62
CA VAL A 555 -1.32 41.36 -42.89
C VAL A 555 -1.52 39.95 -43.45
N SER A 556 -0.80 39.60 -44.51
CA SER A 556 -0.82 38.28 -45.13
C SER A 556 0.30 37.40 -44.56
N PRO A 557 0.21 36.06 -44.67
CA PRO A 557 1.27 35.18 -44.18
C PRO A 557 2.54 35.33 -45.03
N TRP A 558 3.68 35.57 -44.37
CA TRP A 558 4.99 35.73 -45.02
C TRP A 558 5.74 34.41 -45.17
N TRP A 559 5.44 33.43 -44.34
CA TRP A 559 5.97 32.08 -44.42
C TRP A 559 4.89 31.10 -43.99
N SER A 560 4.83 29.94 -44.63
CA SER A 560 3.78 28.94 -44.37
C SER A 560 4.32 27.51 -44.45
N ILE A 561 3.78 26.63 -43.62
CA ILE A 561 3.87 25.16 -43.72
C ILE A 561 2.47 24.65 -44.05
N ASN A 562 2.34 23.80 -45.06
CA ASN A 562 1.09 23.13 -45.39
C ASN A 562 1.32 21.62 -45.50
N GLY A 563 0.53 20.85 -44.78
CA GLY A 563 0.51 19.39 -44.81
C GLY A 563 -0.90 18.86 -45.00
N GLU A 564 -1.01 17.77 -45.76
CA GLU A 564 -2.27 17.06 -45.99
C GLU A 564 -2.00 15.55 -45.93
N LEU A 565 -2.74 14.84 -45.08
CA LEU A 565 -2.80 13.39 -45.02
C LEU A 565 -4.19 12.94 -45.51
N SER A 566 -4.22 11.87 -46.31
CA SER A 566 -5.45 11.44 -46.99
C SER A 566 -6.30 10.48 -46.15
N ASP A 567 -5.67 9.75 -45.22
CA ASP A 567 -6.30 8.72 -44.41
C ASP A 567 -5.56 8.59 -43.05
N PRO A 568 -6.08 9.16 -41.95
CA PRO A 568 -7.27 10.02 -41.87
C PRO A 568 -7.08 11.37 -42.60
N LEU A 569 -8.19 12.02 -42.99
CA LEU A 569 -8.18 13.33 -43.67
C LEU A 569 -7.72 14.46 -42.71
N LEU A 570 -6.40 14.59 -42.55
CA LEU A 570 -5.80 15.58 -41.67
C LEU A 570 -5.18 16.71 -42.50
N LYS A 571 -5.57 17.94 -42.22
CA LYS A 571 -4.99 19.14 -42.84
C LYS A 571 -4.35 20.00 -41.78
N THR A 572 -3.09 20.35 -41.98
CA THR A 572 -2.34 21.23 -41.09
C THR A 572 -1.79 22.40 -41.88
N SER A 573 -2.04 23.62 -41.39
CA SER A 573 -1.45 24.84 -41.93
C SER A 573 -0.84 25.66 -40.81
N THR A 574 0.45 25.97 -40.92
CA THR A 574 1.16 26.88 -40.02
C THR A 574 1.53 28.14 -40.77
N ASN A 575 1.10 29.30 -40.30
CA ASN A 575 1.29 30.59 -40.94
C ASN A 575 2.04 31.56 -40.02
N MET A 576 3.10 32.18 -40.55
CA MET A 576 3.85 33.24 -39.88
C MET A 576 3.39 34.61 -40.40
N TYR A 577 2.84 35.40 -39.50
CA TYR A 577 2.44 36.78 -39.74
C TYR A 577 3.47 37.72 -39.13
N ILE A 578 3.76 38.81 -39.82
CA ILE A 578 4.58 39.91 -39.28
C ILE A 578 3.73 41.00 -38.62
N MET A 579 2.43 41.05 -38.90
CA MET A 579 1.48 41.94 -38.25
C MET A 579 0.10 41.27 -38.07
N PRO A 580 -0.24 40.80 -36.84
CA PRO A 580 0.61 40.76 -35.64
C PRO A 580 1.78 39.76 -35.80
N SER A 581 2.89 39.95 -35.06
CA SER A 581 4.04 39.05 -35.08
C SER A 581 3.70 37.72 -34.38
N LYS A 582 3.03 36.82 -35.09
CA LYS A 582 2.50 35.55 -34.56
C LYS A 582 2.68 34.43 -35.57
N MET A 583 3.02 33.25 -35.06
CA MET A 583 3.05 32.01 -35.81
C MET A 583 1.88 31.15 -35.31
N VAL A 584 0.95 30.86 -36.22
CA VAL A 584 -0.32 30.20 -35.91
C VAL A 584 -0.38 28.89 -36.67
N THR A 585 -0.63 27.79 -35.96
CA THR A 585 -0.87 26.47 -36.55
C THR A 585 -2.33 26.11 -36.39
N ILE A 586 -2.98 25.67 -37.47
CA ILE A 586 -4.34 25.14 -37.44
C ILE A 586 -4.30 23.74 -38.03
N THR A 587 -4.80 22.78 -37.27
CA THR A 587 -4.94 21.38 -37.65
C THR A 587 -6.42 21.02 -37.63
N SER A 588 -6.93 20.51 -38.75
CA SER A 588 -8.33 20.13 -38.90
C SER A 588 -8.49 18.72 -39.44
N ASN A 589 -9.46 17.99 -38.89
CA ASN A 589 -10.00 16.71 -39.37
C ASN A 589 -11.55 16.80 -39.35
N THR A 590 -12.25 15.72 -39.70
CA THR A 590 -13.72 15.60 -39.67
C THR A 590 -14.33 15.92 -38.30
N ASP A 591 -13.62 15.60 -37.21
CA ASP A 591 -14.14 15.68 -35.83
C ASP A 591 -13.42 16.69 -34.94
N ILE A 592 -12.30 17.28 -35.40
CA ILE A 592 -11.44 18.15 -34.58
C ILE A 592 -11.00 19.33 -35.42
N ILE A 593 -11.13 20.54 -34.86
CA ILE A 593 -10.59 21.77 -35.40
C ILE A 593 -9.78 22.40 -34.26
N THR A 594 -8.47 22.18 -34.28
CA THR A 594 -7.57 22.69 -33.25
C THR A 594 -6.61 23.70 -33.86
N GLY A 595 -6.22 24.68 -33.07
CA GLY A 595 -5.16 25.57 -33.46
C GLY A 595 -4.41 26.11 -32.25
N GLU A 596 -3.15 26.43 -32.48
CA GLU A 596 -2.19 26.81 -31.46
C GLU A 596 -1.35 27.99 -31.94
N ILE A 597 -0.92 28.82 -30.98
CA ILE A 597 0.04 29.89 -31.21
C ILE A 597 1.40 29.40 -30.75
N SER A 598 2.37 29.37 -31.65
CA SER A 598 3.74 29.01 -31.28
C SER A 598 4.35 30.11 -30.41
N SER A 599 4.99 29.71 -29.31
CA SER A 599 5.77 30.60 -28.46
C SER A 599 7.09 30.95 -29.14
N LEU A 600 7.14 32.15 -29.73
CA LEU A 600 8.35 32.67 -30.36
C LEU A 600 9.22 33.39 -29.34
N ALA A 601 10.55 33.27 -29.47
CA ALA A 601 11.51 34.01 -28.67
C ALA A 601 11.25 35.52 -28.73
N GLU A 602 11.40 36.22 -27.61
CA GLU A 602 11.11 37.66 -27.52
C GLU A 602 11.94 38.46 -28.53
N GLU A 603 13.21 38.09 -28.73
CA GLU A 603 14.11 38.73 -29.68
C GLU A 603 13.59 38.58 -31.12
N PHE A 604 13.04 37.42 -31.47
CA PHE A 604 12.47 37.17 -32.80
C PHE A 604 11.21 38.02 -33.02
N ASN A 605 10.33 38.09 -32.03
CA ASN A 605 9.15 38.95 -32.08
C ASN A 605 9.53 40.44 -32.22
N LEU A 606 10.59 40.89 -31.52
CA LEU A 606 11.11 42.25 -31.67
C LEU A 606 11.59 42.53 -33.09
N VAL A 607 12.32 41.60 -33.71
CA VAL A 607 12.79 41.72 -35.10
C VAL A 607 11.61 41.80 -36.07
N MET A 608 10.60 40.93 -35.91
CA MET A 608 9.42 40.91 -36.78
C MET A 608 8.59 42.20 -36.66
N ASN A 609 8.42 42.72 -35.45
CA ASN A 609 7.75 44.00 -35.23
C ASN A 609 8.54 45.17 -35.81
N LEU A 610 9.87 45.17 -35.67
CA LEU A 610 10.73 46.19 -36.28
C LEU A 610 10.61 46.19 -37.81
N ILE A 611 10.56 45.01 -38.44
CA ILE A 611 10.32 44.87 -39.89
C ILE A 611 8.98 45.53 -40.27
N SER A 612 7.91 45.22 -39.55
CA SER A 612 6.59 45.83 -39.77
C SER A 612 6.63 47.37 -39.69
N PHE A 613 7.28 47.93 -38.67
CA PHE A 613 7.45 49.38 -38.54
C PHE A 613 8.29 50.00 -39.67
N LEU A 614 9.38 49.34 -40.09
CA LEU A 614 10.23 49.81 -41.18
C LEU A 614 9.52 49.78 -42.54
N ILE A 615 8.65 48.79 -42.78
CA ILE A 615 7.81 48.72 -43.98
C ILE A 615 6.81 49.87 -43.98
N ILE A 616 6.10 50.11 -42.87
CA ILE A 616 5.15 51.22 -42.74
C ILE A 616 5.88 52.56 -42.96
N PHE A 617 7.05 52.75 -42.34
CA PHE A 617 7.88 53.93 -42.54
C PHE A 617 8.29 54.11 -44.00
N SER A 618 8.68 53.02 -44.68
CA SER A 618 9.04 53.04 -46.10
C SER A 618 7.86 53.39 -46.99
N ILE A 619 6.67 52.87 -46.71
CA ILE A 619 5.42 53.23 -47.39
C ILE A 619 5.16 54.75 -47.28
N ILE A 620 5.31 55.32 -46.09
CA ILE A 620 5.16 56.76 -45.85
C ILE A 620 6.19 57.54 -46.66
N LEU A 621 7.46 57.11 -46.67
CA LEU A 621 8.51 57.75 -47.47
C LEU A 621 8.19 57.73 -48.97
N ILE A 622 7.74 56.59 -49.52
CA ILE A 622 7.37 56.46 -50.93
C ILE A 622 6.24 57.43 -51.27
N PHE A 623 5.21 57.53 -50.43
CA PHE A 623 4.13 58.49 -50.60
C PHE A 623 4.67 59.94 -50.62
N LEU A 624 5.55 60.27 -49.68
CA LEU A 624 6.18 61.58 -49.56
C LEU A 624 7.03 61.95 -50.78
N THR A 625 7.59 60.97 -51.51
CA THR A 625 8.32 61.23 -52.76
C THR A 625 7.46 61.94 -53.80
N THR A 626 6.16 61.62 -53.85
CA THR A 626 5.22 62.24 -54.78
C THR A 626 4.96 63.70 -54.40
N ILE A 627 4.79 63.97 -53.11
CA ILE A 627 4.56 65.33 -52.58
C ILE A 627 5.77 66.22 -52.87
N PHE A 628 6.99 65.76 -52.54
CA PHE A 628 8.20 66.55 -52.78
C PHE A 628 8.47 66.81 -54.27
N ARG A 629 8.10 65.88 -55.14
CA ARG A 629 8.26 66.02 -56.60
C ARG A 629 7.26 67.00 -57.20
N ASN A 630 5.98 66.87 -56.85
CA ASN A 630 4.88 67.55 -57.54
C ASN A 630 4.49 68.88 -56.87
N VAL A 631 4.52 68.96 -55.54
CA VAL A 631 4.11 70.16 -54.79
C VAL A 631 5.31 71.07 -54.54
N LEU A 632 6.37 70.53 -53.94
CA LEU A 632 7.54 71.32 -53.52
C LEU A 632 8.60 71.49 -54.63
N LYS A 633 8.40 70.85 -55.80
CA LYS A 633 9.28 70.90 -56.98
C LYS A 633 10.75 70.54 -56.69
N LYS A 634 11.07 69.88 -55.57
CA LYS A 634 12.42 69.46 -55.15
C LYS A 634 12.77 68.07 -55.71
N LYS A 635 13.09 68.02 -57.00
CA LYS A 635 13.33 66.75 -57.74
C LYS A 635 14.48 65.90 -57.17
N ARG A 636 15.61 66.50 -56.77
CA ARG A 636 16.77 65.77 -56.23
C ARG A 636 16.45 65.09 -54.91
N LEU A 637 15.78 65.81 -54.00
CA LEU A 637 15.37 65.29 -52.69
C LEU A 637 14.35 64.15 -52.84
N SER A 638 13.40 64.27 -53.75
CA SER A 638 12.42 63.21 -54.05
C SER A 638 13.08 61.91 -54.52
N ILE A 639 14.11 61.99 -55.36
CA ILE A 639 14.86 60.80 -55.83
C ILE A 639 15.66 60.17 -54.68
N ALA A 640 16.30 60.98 -53.82
CA ALA A 640 17.05 60.48 -52.68
C ALA A 640 16.13 59.74 -51.67
N ILE A 641 14.98 60.33 -51.32
CA ILE A 641 13.97 59.69 -50.44
C ILE A 641 13.46 58.39 -51.07
N PHE A 642 13.23 58.37 -52.38
CA PHE A 642 12.79 57.17 -53.09
C PHE A 642 13.83 56.05 -53.00
N ILE A 643 15.10 56.34 -53.30
CA ILE A 643 16.19 55.35 -53.21
C ILE A 643 16.31 54.82 -51.78
N LEU A 644 16.28 55.72 -50.78
CA LEU A 644 16.33 55.33 -49.36
C LEU A 644 15.18 54.39 -49.01
N SER A 645 13.94 54.69 -49.43
CA SER A 645 12.79 53.82 -49.15
C SER A 645 12.92 52.43 -49.78
N VAL A 646 13.46 52.33 -51.00
CA VAL A 646 13.69 51.03 -51.65
C VAL A 646 14.80 50.25 -50.93
N ILE A 647 15.88 50.93 -50.49
CA ILE A 647 16.95 50.29 -49.70
C ILE A 647 16.40 49.71 -48.40
N ILE A 648 15.53 50.44 -47.69
CA ILE A 648 14.92 49.95 -46.45
C ILE A 648 14.04 48.72 -46.73
N LEU A 649 13.20 48.75 -47.77
CA LEU A 649 12.35 47.60 -48.13
C LEU A 649 13.16 46.36 -48.50
N VAL A 650 14.23 46.52 -49.29
CA VAL A 650 15.15 45.43 -49.63
C VAL A 650 15.86 44.90 -48.38
N GLY A 651 16.30 45.80 -47.49
CA GLY A 651 16.88 45.44 -46.20
C GLY A 651 15.92 44.63 -45.33
N CYS A 652 14.65 45.02 -45.24
CA CYS A 652 13.62 44.28 -44.51
C CYS A 652 13.45 42.85 -45.05
N LEU A 653 13.50 42.67 -46.38
CA LEU A 653 13.43 41.35 -47.00
C LEU A 653 14.64 40.48 -46.61
N PHE A 654 15.86 41.03 -46.65
CA PHE A 654 17.06 40.29 -46.23
C PHE A 654 17.02 39.92 -44.75
N VAL A 655 16.63 40.85 -43.88
CA VAL A 655 16.53 40.59 -42.43
C VAL A 655 15.45 39.54 -42.16
N PHE A 656 14.30 39.60 -42.83
CA PHE A 656 13.26 38.58 -42.72
C PHE A 656 13.76 37.21 -43.15
N CYS A 657 14.37 37.10 -44.34
CA CYS A 657 14.89 35.82 -44.83
C CYS A 657 15.95 35.24 -43.90
N TYR A 658 16.83 36.07 -43.35
CA TYR A 658 17.83 35.63 -42.38
C TYR A 658 17.20 35.13 -41.08
N ALA A 659 16.37 35.97 -40.44
CA ALA A 659 15.72 35.62 -39.17
C ALA A 659 14.83 34.38 -39.31
N MET A 660 14.04 34.30 -40.38
CA MET A 660 13.16 33.17 -40.64
C MET A 660 13.95 31.92 -41.07
N SER A 661 15.12 32.05 -41.69
CA SER A 661 15.98 30.90 -41.98
C SER A 661 16.58 30.29 -40.72
N GLU A 662 17.01 31.11 -39.76
CA GLU A 662 17.48 30.61 -38.45
C GLU A 662 16.35 29.88 -37.70
N LEU A 663 15.15 30.47 -37.68
CA LEU A 663 14.00 29.83 -37.06
C LEU A 663 13.56 28.56 -37.80
N ALA A 664 13.51 28.59 -39.14
CA ALA A 664 13.15 27.42 -39.93
C ALA A 664 14.18 26.29 -39.83
N ASN A 665 15.48 26.59 -39.64
CA ASN A 665 16.51 25.57 -39.39
C ASN A 665 16.22 24.79 -38.10
N ILE A 666 15.70 25.46 -37.07
CA ILE A 666 15.31 24.82 -35.81
C ILE A 666 14.03 23.99 -35.98
N ILE A 667 13.04 24.49 -36.71
CA ILE A 667 11.71 23.83 -36.82
C ILE A 667 11.70 22.71 -37.86
N VAL A 668 12.17 23.00 -39.07
CA VAL A 668 12.02 22.13 -40.27
C VAL A 668 13.33 21.91 -41.03
N GLY A 669 14.45 22.40 -40.51
CA GLY A 669 15.81 22.22 -41.05
C GLY A 669 16.20 23.20 -42.17
N ASN A 670 15.27 23.77 -42.94
CA ASN A 670 15.59 24.71 -44.03
C ASN A 670 14.48 25.75 -44.25
N PHE A 671 14.81 26.90 -44.84
CA PHE A 671 13.83 27.97 -45.14
C PHE A 671 12.74 27.57 -46.15
N ILE A 672 13.10 26.76 -47.16
CA ILE A 672 12.20 26.19 -48.17
C ILE A 672 12.48 24.69 -48.25
N GLY A 673 11.43 23.88 -48.25
CA GLY A 673 11.59 22.43 -48.34
C GLY A 673 10.28 21.68 -48.31
N ASN A 674 10.39 20.37 -48.50
CA ASN A 674 9.32 19.41 -48.29
C ASN A 674 9.87 18.27 -47.43
N GLY A 675 9.03 17.69 -46.58
CA GLY A 675 9.43 16.61 -45.69
C GLY A 675 8.30 16.21 -44.75
N ASN A 676 8.48 15.10 -44.06
CA ASN A 676 7.50 14.64 -43.08
C ASN A 676 7.78 15.32 -41.74
N ILE A 677 6.77 15.99 -41.20
CA ILE A 677 6.83 16.68 -39.91
C ILE A 677 5.87 15.97 -38.98
N ASN A 678 6.33 15.67 -37.77
CA ASN A 678 5.49 15.09 -36.74
C ASN A 678 4.71 16.21 -36.06
N PHE A 679 3.38 16.15 -36.14
CA PHE A 679 2.51 17.05 -35.38
C PHE A 679 1.91 16.28 -34.21
N ASP A 680 1.76 16.97 -33.08
CA ASP A 680 0.94 16.49 -31.98
C ASP A 680 -0.52 16.64 -32.40
N VAL A 681 -1.12 15.53 -32.81
CA VAL A 681 -2.54 15.46 -33.10
C VAL A 681 -3.13 14.75 -31.90
N TYR A 682 -4.26 15.27 -31.40
CA TYR A 682 -4.90 14.77 -30.18
C TYR A 682 -4.13 15.17 -28.92
N ALA A 683 -4.82 15.67 -27.90
CA ALA A 683 -4.24 16.15 -26.64
C ALA A 683 -3.62 15.04 -25.76
N ASP A 684 -3.10 13.98 -26.38
CA ASP A 684 -2.62 12.71 -25.82
C ASP A 684 -1.21 12.32 -26.34
N ASN A 685 -0.41 13.25 -26.89
CA ASN A 685 0.96 13.01 -27.40
C ASN A 685 1.02 12.00 -28.57
N ILE A 686 0.02 11.96 -29.45
CA ILE A 686 0.07 11.10 -30.63
C ILE A 686 0.72 11.88 -31.76
N PHE A 687 1.98 11.55 -32.03
CA PHE A 687 2.74 12.14 -33.13
C PHE A 687 2.42 11.45 -34.45
N GLU A 688 1.63 12.10 -35.30
CA GLU A 688 1.45 11.67 -36.68
C GLU A 688 2.44 12.39 -37.60
N SER A 689 3.10 11.61 -38.46
CA SER A 689 4.05 12.11 -39.45
C SER A 689 3.31 12.55 -40.71
N ILE A 690 3.20 13.86 -40.92
CA ILE A 690 2.47 14.45 -42.05
C ILE A 690 3.45 14.92 -43.11
N ALA A 691 3.22 14.53 -44.36
CA ALA A 691 3.96 15.08 -45.51
C ALA A 691 3.63 16.57 -45.68
N CYS A 692 4.63 17.42 -45.46
CA CYS A 692 4.49 18.87 -45.46
C CYS A 692 5.37 19.53 -46.51
N SER A 693 4.93 20.71 -46.95
CA SER A 693 5.68 21.65 -47.77
C SER A 693 5.76 22.99 -47.05
N TRP A 694 6.92 23.64 -47.06
CA TRP A 694 7.11 24.93 -46.40
C TRP A 694 7.96 25.90 -47.21
N GLY A 695 7.70 27.19 -46.99
CA GLY A 695 8.40 28.26 -47.68
C GLY A 695 7.71 29.61 -47.58
N PRO A 696 8.16 30.60 -48.39
CA PRO A 696 7.54 31.91 -48.45
C PRO A 696 6.05 31.84 -48.75
N GLY A 697 5.28 32.57 -47.95
CA GLY A 697 3.83 32.71 -48.10
C GLY A 697 3.46 33.81 -49.11
N ILE A 698 2.16 33.99 -49.32
CA ILE A 698 1.61 34.97 -50.27
C ILE A 698 2.03 36.42 -49.94
N GLY A 699 2.16 36.75 -48.65
CA GLY A 699 2.61 38.05 -48.18
C GLY A 699 4.03 38.38 -48.65
N PHE A 700 4.94 37.41 -48.59
CA PHE A 700 6.31 37.57 -49.08
C PHE A 700 6.35 37.84 -50.59
N TYR A 701 5.61 37.06 -51.38
CA TYR A 701 5.56 37.26 -52.84
C TYR A 701 4.90 38.59 -53.24
N MET A 702 3.86 39.01 -52.52
CA MET A 702 3.26 40.34 -52.68
C MET A 702 4.28 41.44 -52.37
N PHE A 703 5.02 41.31 -51.28
CA PHE A 703 6.05 42.27 -50.90
C PHE A 703 7.18 42.37 -51.95
N VAL A 704 7.69 41.25 -52.43
CA VAL A 704 8.67 41.21 -53.55
C VAL A 704 8.11 41.90 -54.80
N SER A 705 6.85 41.60 -55.16
CA SER A 705 6.20 42.21 -56.32
C SER A 705 6.09 43.72 -56.18
N SER A 706 5.80 44.22 -54.98
CA SER A 706 5.81 45.65 -54.68
C SER A 706 7.19 46.29 -54.93
N ILE A 707 8.26 45.66 -54.45
CA ILE A 707 9.64 46.13 -54.66
C ILE A 707 9.99 46.15 -56.16
N VAL A 708 9.64 45.10 -56.90
CA VAL A 708 9.90 45.01 -58.35
C VAL A 708 9.19 46.12 -59.11
N ILE A 709 7.93 46.41 -58.78
CA ILE A 709 7.18 47.53 -59.36
C ILE A 709 7.88 48.87 -59.07
N LEU A 710 8.36 49.08 -57.84
CA LEU A 710 9.08 50.30 -57.46
C LEU A 710 10.41 50.45 -58.21
N LEU A 711 11.18 49.38 -58.36
CA LEU A 711 12.42 49.38 -59.14
C LEU A 711 12.15 49.70 -60.61
N PHE A 712 11.09 49.12 -61.20
CA PHE A 712 10.67 49.41 -62.56
C PHE A 712 10.26 50.89 -62.75
N VAL A 713 9.51 51.46 -61.80
CA VAL A 713 9.15 52.88 -61.76
C VAL A 713 10.40 53.76 -61.73
N ASN A 714 11.41 53.38 -60.94
CA ASN A 714 12.67 54.12 -60.86
C ASN A 714 13.42 54.10 -62.19
N PHE A 715 13.55 52.92 -62.79
CA PHE A 715 14.23 52.72 -64.07
C PHE A 715 13.63 53.60 -65.18
N ILE A 716 12.30 53.60 -65.32
CA ILE A 716 11.60 54.46 -66.29
C ILE A 716 11.82 55.94 -65.97
N THR A 717 11.81 56.32 -64.69
CA THR A 717 12.02 57.71 -64.27
C THR A 717 13.43 58.21 -64.66
N ILE A 718 14.45 57.38 -64.47
CA ILE A 718 15.84 57.68 -64.86
C ILE A 718 15.96 57.79 -66.40
N LYS A 719 15.36 56.85 -67.14
CA LYS A 719 15.37 56.86 -68.61
C LYS A 719 14.69 58.10 -69.19
N LYS A 720 13.52 58.49 -68.67
CA LYS A 720 12.81 59.73 -69.07
C LYS A 720 13.61 61.01 -68.77
N ASN A 721 14.45 61.01 -67.73
CA ASN A 721 15.29 62.17 -67.41
C ASN A 721 16.53 62.25 -68.32
N LYS A 722 17.15 61.12 -68.72
CA LYS A 722 18.29 61.11 -69.66
C LYS A 722 17.89 61.55 -71.08
N PHE A 723 16.69 61.20 -71.55
CA PHE A 723 16.18 61.61 -72.88
C PHE A 723 15.70 63.07 -72.96
N LYS A 724 15.64 63.80 -71.84
CA LYS A 724 15.33 65.25 -71.82
C LYS A 724 16.56 66.15 -71.81
N THR A 725 17.76 65.56 -71.76
CA THR A 725 19.06 66.24 -71.68
C THR A 725 19.89 66.09 -72.96
N TYR A 726 19.30 65.58 -74.04
CA TYR A 726 19.88 65.60 -75.39
C TYR A 726 18.99 66.39 -76.33
#